data_AF-A0A9P7Q2P9-F1
#
_entry.id   AF-A0A9P7Q2P9-F1
#
_cell.length_a   1.000
_cell.length_b   1.000
_cell.length_c   1.000
_cell.angle_alpha   90.00
_cell.angle_beta   90.00
_cell.angle_gamma   90.00
#
_symmetry.space_group_name_H-M   'P 1'
#
loop_
_entity.id
_entity.type
_entity.pdbx_description
1 polymer ?
#
loop_
_entity_poly.entity_id
_entity_poly.type
_entity_poly.pdbx_seq_one_letter_code
_entity_poly.pdbx_strand_id
1 'polypeptide(L)'
;MAALPSYREAIEAVDWLQLVLPYCRFSDYHALCMVNRHFNDVISPLLWRDVLKSVRLSGLDPGDDLKWLLNFVYFDLDHLSSSTRALIRILDARLFGKAAYEPWSDQQESTLSKALERASTRLPNVNVILLDGHRDLDFSFMTGRQRFRTRGSIQVLSIAACRVQVPRLFFTAPSLQNVVYLDVSYLPGSLVSAIQPAALPCLRILKARGRELHDDQCLELMSHFKHQLWSLDISENSVTDNVIQPMKDWCMSRLSSSSEADRFIEARLVYRGGGTELYGPFLSLEDEESSGRLSHAERYCVDAPRYVADSSLADQCHDQSRSDGSTISRQDTVEAAVALLTEDDDHARGEAYKQSVGLTHLRLSHNALSAVGIQKLLHVSNGGIEDLACDSMLFLPRVGQYGKFWPSNVSLRGILGAAHCFRPAMSRNLHTLRIHHSIVTNIPTLSMHGASRKACSLLAETVIRERIESMFPETLLPDTNPRLYSLTLTCLPRFSSGPLITKLIQFLKLLSVQEGTIQDIARTMPTRRSPELWRGLRHVRLEFDNSETMDVSTNFSFDAEHSEDEEVFSFFQNEEHGSSGSFGRQSLSSADVVLTSEGGACWGDQDRSSYVTHDGHWNGETFSVPVWVGPADDEAPEAQRAYRRLVVDHGIRDGVGPVTPAQIQAGAPRKSFIYHIAWSATVMPTTLRLPRRGELAGMGDVLDAIKAYRLESRVKYERMRQLRTVQRGEISLPLGEPHLFWTGALEVST
;
A
#
# COMPACT_ATOMS: atom_id res chain seq x y z
N MET A 1 -11.16 11.86 -37.96
CA MET A 1 -11.76 12.52 -36.78
C MET A 1 -13.19 12.04 -36.69
N ALA A 2 -13.55 11.28 -35.65
CA ALA A 2 -14.94 10.89 -35.42
C ALA A 2 -15.71 12.12 -34.90
N ALA A 3 -16.90 12.38 -35.44
CA ALA A 3 -17.76 13.47 -34.97
C ALA A 3 -18.20 13.20 -33.53
N LEU A 4 -18.24 14.25 -32.70
CA LEU A 4 -18.80 14.16 -31.34
C LEU A 4 -20.29 13.82 -31.42
N PRO A 5 -20.81 12.97 -30.52
CA PRO A 5 -22.21 12.58 -30.54
C PRO A 5 -23.13 13.78 -30.31
N SER A 6 -24.28 13.75 -30.97
CA SER A 6 -25.36 14.72 -30.74
C SER A 6 -25.88 14.61 -29.31
N TYR A 7 -26.49 15.70 -28.79
CA TYR A 7 -27.11 15.69 -27.47
C TYR A 7 -28.08 14.52 -27.32
N ARG A 8 -28.86 14.22 -28.37
CA ARG A 8 -29.79 13.09 -28.40
C ARG A 8 -29.10 11.73 -28.29
N GLU A 9 -28.01 11.51 -29.03
CA GLU A 9 -27.19 10.29 -28.92
C GLU A 9 -26.56 10.16 -27.53
N ALA A 10 -26.23 11.27 -26.86
CA ALA A 10 -25.67 11.26 -25.50
C ALA A 10 -26.70 10.90 -24.41
N ILE A 11 -27.99 11.20 -24.59
CA ILE A 11 -29.07 10.83 -23.65
C ILE A 11 -29.78 9.52 -24.01
N GLU A 12 -29.75 9.09 -25.27
CA GLU A 12 -30.29 7.79 -25.70
C GLU A 12 -29.28 6.63 -25.54
N ALA A 13 -28.00 6.92 -25.24
CA ALA A 13 -26.94 5.92 -25.14
C ALA A 13 -27.04 4.96 -23.94
N VAL A 14 -27.70 5.37 -22.85
CA VAL A 14 -27.83 4.55 -21.64
C VAL A 14 -29.24 3.99 -21.58
N ASP A 15 -29.36 2.67 -21.75
CA ASP A 15 -30.62 1.97 -21.63
C ASP A 15 -31.20 2.17 -20.22
N TRP A 16 -32.43 2.68 -20.13
CA TRP A 16 -33.11 2.90 -18.85
C TRP A 16 -33.16 1.63 -18.00
N LEU A 17 -33.17 0.45 -18.63
CA LEU A 17 -33.16 -0.82 -17.92
C LEU A 17 -31.85 -1.01 -17.13
N GLN A 18 -30.71 -0.62 -17.70
CA GLN A 18 -29.41 -0.67 -17.02
C GLN A 18 -29.36 0.28 -15.80
N LEU A 19 -30.11 1.38 -15.83
CA LEU A 19 -30.24 2.31 -14.70
C LEU A 19 -31.14 1.77 -13.59
N VAL A 20 -32.17 0.98 -13.92
CA VAL A 20 -33.16 0.47 -12.95
C VAL A 20 -32.72 -0.86 -12.33
N LEU A 21 -31.96 -1.68 -13.05
CA LEU A 21 -31.56 -3.01 -12.60
C LEU A 21 -30.86 -3.08 -11.22
N PRO A 22 -30.00 -2.10 -10.83
CA PRO A 22 -29.43 -2.07 -9.48
C PRO A 22 -30.48 -2.02 -8.36
N TYR A 23 -31.67 -1.47 -8.63
CA TYR A 23 -32.77 -1.37 -7.67
C TYR A 23 -33.70 -2.61 -7.67
N CYS A 24 -33.50 -3.55 -8.61
CA CYS A 24 -34.26 -4.79 -8.67
C CYS A 24 -33.56 -5.89 -7.85
N ARG A 25 -34.35 -6.71 -7.14
CA ARG A 25 -33.81 -7.88 -6.45
C ARG A 25 -33.25 -8.88 -7.46
N PHE A 26 -32.08 -9.43 -7.19
CA PHE A 26 -31.45 -10.41 -8.08
C PHE A 26 -32.33 -11.64 -8.34
N SER A 27 -33.12 -12.06 -7.35
CA SER A 27 -34.10 -13.15 -7.48
C SER A 27 -35.10 -12.95 -8.62
N ASP A 28 -35.39 -11.71 -8.97
CA ASP A 28 -36.40 -11.36 -9.97
C ASP A 28 -35.82 -11.36 -11.39
N TYR A 29 -34.50 -11.41 -11.54
CA TYR A 29 -33.82 -11.29 -12.84
C TYR A 29 -34.25 -12.39 -13.82
N HIS A 30 -34.46 -13.62 -13.35
CA HIS A 30 -34.97 -14.70 -14.20
C HIS A 30 -36.38 -14.39 -14.73
N ALA A 31 -37.28 -13.87 -13.89
CA ALA A 31 -38.62 -13.48 -14.32
C ALA A 31 -38.57 -12.29 -15.29
N LEU A 32 -37.67 -11.34 -15.03
CA LEU A 32 -37.46 -10.18 -15.90
C LEU A 32 -36.94 -10.58 -17.28
N CYS A 33 -36.06 -11.57 -17.38
CA CYS A 33 -35.61 -12.13 -18.67
C CYS A 33 -36.74 -12.71 -19.53
N MET A 34 -37.90 -13.02 -18.94
CA MET A 34 -39.06 -13.59 -19.64
C MET A 34 -40.06 -12.52 -20.09
N VAL A 35 -39.87 -11.24 -19.72
CA VAL A 35 -40.80 -10.14 -20.04
C VAL A 35 -40.84 -9.87 -21.54
N ASN A 36 -39.68 -9.62 -22.16
CA ASN A 36 -39.54 -9.45 -23.61
C ASN A 36 -38.06 -9.66 -24.03
N ARG A 37 -37.79 -9.59 -25.34
CA ARG A 37 -36.43 -9.75 -25.87
C ARG A 37 -35.45 -8.69 -25.36
N HIS A 38 -35.88 -7.44 -25.27
CA HIS A 38 -35.03 -6.34 -24.76
C HIS A 38 -34.55 -6.60 -23.32
N PHE A 39 -35.46 -7.00 -22.43
CA PHE A 39 -35.11 -7.39 -21.06
C PHE A 39 -34.20 -8.61 -21.04
N ASN A 40 -34.46 -9.60 -21.89
CA ASN A 40 -33.61 -10.76 -22.02
C ASN A 40 -32.18 -10.38 -22.44
N ASP A 41 -32.04 -9.55 -23.46
CA ASP A 41 -30.76 -9.14 -24.05
C ASP A 41 -29.90 -8.35 -23.06
N VAL A 42 -30.50 -7.56 -22.17
CA VAL A 42 -29.79 -6.77 -21.15
C VAL A 42 -29.49 -7.58 -19.88
N ILE A 43 -30.42 -8.40 -19.42
CA ILE A 43 -30.32 -9.08 -18.11
C ILE A 43 -29.62 -10.44 -18.22
N SER A 44 -29.80 -11.16 -19.34
CA SER A 44 -29.16 -12.46 -19.56
C SER A 44 -27.63 -12.39 -19.42
N PRO A 45 -26.93 -11.39 -19.99
CA PRO A 45 -25.49 -11.22 -19.73
C PRO A 45 -25.16 -11.08 -18.24
N LEU A 46 -25.96 -10.34 -17.45
CA LEU A 46 -25.73 -10.18 -16.01
C LEU A 46 -25.90 -11.49 -15.24
N LEU A 47 -26.91 -12.30 -15.60
CA LEU A 47 -27.15 -13.62 -15.00
C LEU A 47 -26.06 -14.64 -15.36
N TRP A 48 -25.64 -14.68 -16.63
CA TRP A 48 -24.76 -15.73 -17.12
C TRP A 48 -23.27 -15.36 -17.06
N ARG A 49 -22.89 -14.09 -16.89
CA ARG A 49 -21.49 -13.66 -16.87
C ARG A 49 -20.64 -14.40 -15.83
N ASP A 50 -21.18 -14.52 -14.61
CA ASP A 50 -20.59 -15.29 -13.50
C ASP A 50 -21.65 -16.22 -12.91
N VAL A 51 -21.73 -17.43 -13.45
CA VAL A 51 -22.76 -18.41 -13.10
C VAL A 51 -22.71 -18.83 -11.62
N LEU A 52 -21.51 -18.91 -11.04
CA LEU A 52 -21.32 -19.36 -9.65
C LEU A 52 -21.79 -18.28 -8.66
N LYS A 53 -21.52 -17.01 -8.97
CA LYS A 53 -22.08 -15.89 -8.20
C LYS A 53 -23.59 -15.79 -8.37
N SER A 54 -24.09 -15.90 -9.59
CA SER A 54 -25.52 -15.79 -9.89
C SER A 54 -26.35 -16.87 -9.19
N VAL A 55 -25.91 -18.12 -9.19
CA VAL A 55 -26.65 -19.19 -8.49
C VAL A 55 -26.66 -18.98 -6.98
N ARG A 56 -25.57 -18.42 -6.40
CA ARG A 56 -25.55 -18.06 -4.98
C ARG A 56 -26.53 -16.95 -4.66
N LEU A 57 -26.55 -15.88 -5.46
CA LEU A 57 -27.52 -14.79 -5.32
C LEU A 57 -28.97 -15.25 -5.55
N SER A 58 -29.16 -16.38 -6.25
CA SER A 58 -30.47 -17.02 -6.45
C SER A 58 -30.89 -17.93 -5.27
N GLY A 59 -30.07 -18.06 -4.23
CA GLY A 59 -30.41 -18.79 -3.00
C GLY A 59 -29.86 -20.21 -2.88
N LEU A 60 -28.85 -20.61 -3.67
CA LEU A 60 -28.18 -21.90 -3.48
C LEU A 60 -27.50 -21.97 -2.10
N ASP A 61 -27.75 -23.04 -1.35
CA ASP A 61 -27.08 -23.30 -0.07
C ASP A 61 -25.61 -23.71 -0.28
N PRO A 62 -24.63 -23.18 0.49
CA PRO A 62 -23.21 -23.54 0.38
C PRO A 62 -22.90 -25.04 0.54
N GLY A 63 -23.75 -25.80 1.23
CA GLY A 63 -23.62 -27.26 1.36
C GLY A 63 -23.91 -28.01 0.06
N ASP A 64 -24.72 -27.43 -0.84
CA ASP A 64 -25.14 -28.06 -2.10
C ASP A 64 -24.24 -27.69 -3.30
N ASP A 65 -23.20 -26.88 -3.09
CA ASP A 65 -22.32 -26.35 -4.14
C ASP A 65 -21.82 -27.40 -5.13
N LEU A 66 -21.14 -28.43 -4.63
CA LEU A 66 -20.53 -29.45 -5.49
C LEU A 66 -21.59 -30.25 -6.24
N LYS A 67 -22.69 -30.58 -5.58
CA LYS A 67 -23.82 -31.29 -6.20
C LYS A 67 -24.44 -30.48 -7.32
N TRP A 68 -24.68 -29.20 -7.07
CA TRP A 68 -25.21 -28.27 -8.07
C TRP A 68 -24.25 -28.12 -9.25
N LEU A 69 -22.95 -27.89 -8.99
CA LEU A 69 -21.95 -27.72 -10.04
C LEU A 69 -21.81 -28.95 -10.91
N LEU A 70 -21.80 -30.14 -10.32
CA LEU A 70 -21.76 -31.39 -11.08
C LEU A 70 -23.01 -31.54 -11.94
N ASN A 71 -24.19 -31.25 -11.39
CA ASN A 71 -25.42 -31.34 -12.16
C ASN A 71 -25.41 -30.37 -13.34
N PHE A 72 -25.02 -29.12 -13.07
CA PHE A 72 -24.91 -28.07 -14.07
C PHE A 72 -23.93 -28.45 -15.18
N VAL A 73 -22.71 -28.85 -14.84
CA VAL A 73 -21.65 -29.13 -15.82
C VAL A 73 -21.89 -30.41 -16.63
N TYR A 74 -22.46 -31.45 -16.00
CA TYR A 74 -22.64 -32.75 -16.65
C TYR A 74 -23.97 -32.94 -17.36
N PHE A 75 -25.02 -32.23 -16.92
CA PHE A 75 -26.36 -32.35 -17.50
C PHE A 75 -26.78 -31.04 -18.18
N ASP A 76 -26.80 -29.91 -17.46
CA ASP A 76 -27.43 -28.69 -17.98
C ASP A 76 -26.60 -27.98 -19.05
N LEU A 77 -25.27 -28.00 -18.93
CA LEU A 77 -24.35 -27.24 -19.78
C LEU A 77 -24.42 -27.65 -21.25
N ASP A 78 -24.67 -28.93 -21.54
CA ASP A 78 -24.85 -29.42 -22.91
C ASP A 78 -26.23 -29.07 -23.49
N HIS A 79 -27.22 -28.74 -22.64
CA HIS A 79 -28.54 -28.27 -23.04
C HIS A 79 -28.60 -26.75 -23.30
N LEU A 80 -27.61 -25.99 -22.81
CA LEU A 80 -27.54 -24.55 -23.05
C LEU A 80 -27.21 -24.22 -24.51
N SER A 81 -27.89 -23.20 -25.04
CA SER A 81 -27.61 -22.65 -26.36
C SER A 81 -26.17 -22.15 -26.47
N SER A 82 -25.61 -22.14 -27.68
CA SER A 82 -24.25 -21.62 -27.89
C SER A 82 -24.13 -20.13 -27.57
N SER A 83 -25.19 -19.34 -27.75
CA SER A 83 -25.22 -17.93 -27.36
C SER A 83 -25.19 -17.77 -25.85
N THR A 84 -26.00 -18.53 -25.09
CA THR A 84 -25.98 -18.50 -23.63
C THR A 84 -24.63 -18.93 -23.07
N ARG A 85 -24.03 -20.01 -23.61
CA ARG A 85 -22.68 -20.44 -23.22
C ARG A 85 -21.60 -19.40 -23.51
N ALA A 86 -21.79 -18.58 -24.54
CA ALA A 86 -20.87 -17.50 -24.90
C ALA A 86 -20.96 -16.28 -23.96
N LEU A 87 -22.04 -16.15 -23.18
CA LEU A 87 -22.18 -15.09 -22.16
C LEU A 87 -21.34 -15.36 -20.91
N ILE A 88 -21.00 -16.63 -20.65
CA ILE A 88 -20.22 -17.02 -19.47
C ILE A 88 -18.76 -16.63 -19.69
N ARG A 89 -18.28 -15.66 -18.89
CA ARG A 89 -16.92 -15.09 -18.97
C ARG A 89 -16.08 -15.37 -17.72
N ILE A 90 -16.74 -15.51 -16.56
CA ILE A 90 -16.10 -15.62 -15.25
C ILE A 90 -16.40 -16.98 -14.63
N LEU A 91 -15.36 -17.64 -14.12
CA LEU A 91 -15.46 -18.78 -13.22
C LEU A 91 -14.81 -18.40 -11.88
N ASP A 92 -15.58 -17.82 -10.96
CA ASP A 92 -15.13 -17.50 -9.60
C ASP A 92 -15.58 -18.58 -8.61
N ALA A 93 -14.66 -19.49 -8.26
CA ALA A 93 -14.89 -20.53 -7.27
C ALA A 93 -14.27 -20.20 -5.90
N ARG A 94 -13.85 -18.95 -5.64
CA ARG A 94 -13.21 -18.57 -4.37
C ARG A 94 -14.14 -18.78 -3.17
N LEU A 95 -15.46 -18.68 -3.34
CA LEU A 95 -16.46 -18.91 -2.29
C LEU A 95 -17.35 -20.13 -2.57
N PHE A 96 -16.94 -21.00 -3.50
CA PHE A 96 -17.76 -22.09 -4.00
C PHE A 96 -17.07 -23.44 -3.78
N GLY A 97 -17.79 -24.42 -3.23
CA GLY A 97 -17.29 -25.79 -3.03
C GLY A 97 -16.27 -25.95 -1.90
N LYS A 98 -16.16 -24.98 -0.98
CA LYS A 98 -15.25 -25.01 0.18
C LYS A 98 -15.84 -25.68 1.43
N ALA A 99 -17.16 -25.58 1.63
CA ALA A 99 -17.84 -26.07 2.84
C ALA A 99 -18.20 -27.56 2.78
N ALA A 100 -18.45 -28.09 1.57
CA ALA A 100 -18.87 -29.48 1.35
C ALA A 100 -17.72 -30.50 1.41
N TYR A 101 -16.55 -30.10 1.93
CA TYR A 101 -15.35 -30.93 1.96
C TYR A 101 -15.35 -31.77 3.26
N GLU A 102 -15.96 -32.94 3.24
CA GLU A 102 -15.83 -33.93 4.33
C GLU A 102 -14.43 -34.56 4.28
N PRO A 103 -13.60 -34.43 5.32
CA PRO A 103 -12.19 -34.83 5.29
C PRO A 103 -11.95 -36.36 5.27
N TRP A 104 -12.98 -37.20 5.35
CA TRP A 104 -12.86 -38.64 5.63
C TRP A 104 -13.30 -39.56 4.49
N SER A 105 -13.54 -39.04 3.27
CA SER A 105 -13.80 -39.91 2.12
C SER A 105 -12.59 -40.01 1.19
N ASP A 106 -11.80 -41.07 1.37
CA ASP A 106 -10.64 -41.47 0.52
C ASP A 106 -11.00 -41.75 -0.97
N GLN A 107 -12.24 -41.45 -1.40
CA GLN A 107 -12.73 -41.69 -2.77
C GLN A 107 -13.13 -40.42 -3.54
N GLN A 108 -13.03 -39.22 -2.93
CA GLN A 108 -13.42 -37.94 -3.57
C GLN A 108 -12.26 -37.20 -4.25
N GLU A 109 -11.24 -37.90 -4.74
CA GLU A 109 -10.23 -37.31 -5.61
C GLU A 109 -10.88 -36.64 -6.85
N SER A 110 -10.65 -35.32 -6.98
CA SER A 110 -10.80 -34.49 -8.20
C SER A 110 -12.21 -34.17 -8.73
N THR A 111 -13.28 -34.26 -7.93
CA THR A 111 -14.65 -33.96 -8.42
C THR A 111 -14.79 -32.54 -8.97
N LEU A 112 -14.23 -31.54 -8.28
CA LEU A 112 -14.21 -30.14 -8.75
C LEU A 112 -13.29 -29.97 -9.97
N SER A 113 -12.09 -30.56 -9.95
CA SER A 113 -11.14 -30.51 -11.08
C SER A 113 -11.74 -31.09 -12.35
N LYS A 114 -12.45 -32.23 -12.27
CA LYS A 114 -13.17 -32.86 -13.39
C LYS A 114 -14.34 -32.00 -13.88
N ALA A 115 -15.06 -31.33 -12.98
CA ALA A 115 -16.11 -30.40 -13.36
C ALA A 115 -15.53 -29.17 -14.10
N LEU A 116 -14.45 -28.57 -13.58
CA LEU A 116 -13.77 -27.46 -14.24
C LEU A 116 -13.16 -27.87 -15.58
N GLU A 117 -12.57 -29.07 -15.67
CA GLU A 117 -12.09 -29.62 -16.94
C GLU A 117 -13.24 -29.70 -17.95
N ARG A 118 -14.38 -30.30 -17.59
CA ARG A 118 -15.52 -30.40 -18.50
C ARG A 118 -16.07 -29.02 -18.87
N ALA A 119 -16.22 -28.11 -17.91
CA ALA A 119 -16.67 -26.74 -18.15
C ALA A 119 -15.76 -26.01 -19.15
N SER A 120 -14.44 -26.13 -18.99
CA SER A 120 -13.45 -25.49 -19.88
C SER A 120 -13.56 -25.93 -21.34
N THR A 121 -14.02 -27.15 -21.60
CA THR A 121 -14.23 -27.65 -22.98
C THR A 121 -15.50 -27.12 -23.64
N ARG A 122 -16.44 -26.57 -22.86
CA ARG A 122 -17.79 -26.19 -23.31
C ARG A 122 -18.07 -24.70 -23.25
N LEU A 123 -17.29 -23.94 -22.50
CA LEU A 123 -17.45 -22.50 -22.29
C LEU A 123 -16.44 -21.71 -23.13
N PRO A 124 -16.82 -21.19 -24.31
CA PRO A 124 -15.86 -20.68 -25.30
C PRO A 124 -15.21 -19.33 -24.94
N ASN A 125 -15.83 -18.54 -24.05
CA ASN A 125 -15.48 -17.14 -23.79
C ASN A 125 -15.01 -16.88 -22.34
N VAL A 126 -14.72 -17.93 -21.58
CA VAL A 126 -14.15 -17.76 -20.23
C VAL A 126 -12.77 -17.14 -20.34
N ASN A 127 -12.61 -15.94 -19.78
CA ASN A 127 -11.35 -15.21 -19.72
C ASN A 127 -10.90 -14.92 -18.27
N VAL A 128 -11.75 -15.18 -17.27
CA VAL A 128 -11.44 -15.03 -15.85
C VAL A 128 -11.62 -16.36 -15.12
N ILE A 129 -10.59 -16.79 -14.39
CA ILE A 129 -10.60 -18.01 -13.57
C ILE A 129 -10.03 -17.68 -12.19
N LEU A 130 -10.86 -17.79 -11.14
CA LEU A 130 -10.48 -17.51 -9.76
C LEU A 130 -10.74 -18.74 -8.89
N LEU A 131 -9.68 -19.37 -8.37
CA LEU A 131 -9.71 -20.67 -7.71
C LEU A 131 -9.01 -20.66 -6.34
N ASP A 132 -8.99 -19.51 -5.67
CA ASP A 132 -8.18 -19.33 -4.45
C ASP A 132 -8.59 -20.25 -3.29
N GLY A 133 -7.60 -20.75 -2.57
CA GLY A 133 -7.76 -21.48 -1.30
C GLY A 133 -8.27 -22.91 -1.42
N HIS A 134 -8.33 -23.46 -2.63
CA HIS A 134 -8.73 -24.85 -2.86
C HIS A 134 -7.60 -25.83 -2.57
N ARG A 135 -7.89 -26.93 -1.88
CA ARG A 135 -6.88 -27.86 -1.36
C ARG A 135 -6.46 -28.95 -2.35
N ASP A 136 -7.36 -29.35 -3.24
CA ASP A 136 -7.25 -30.58 -4.05
C ASP A 136 -7.42 -30.35 -5.56
N LEU A 137 -7.17 -29.12 -6.02
CA LEU A 137 -7.27 -28.83 -7.44
C LEU A 137 -6.06 -29.37 -8.20
N ASP A 138 -6.33 -30.29 -9.11
CA ASP A 138 -5.35 -30.69 -10.11
C ASP A 138 -5.43 -29.70 -11.26
N PHE A 139 -4.36 -28.92 -11.48
CA PHE A 139 -4.29 -27.92 -12.55
C PHE A 139 -3.89 -28.51 -13.92
N SER A 140 -3.73 -29.83 -14.01
CA SER A 140 -3.42 -30.52 -15.27
C SER A 140 -4.43 -30.23 -16.38
N PHE A 141 -5.70 -29.96 -16.04
CA PHE A 141 -6.74 -29.61 -17.02
C PHE A 141 -6.41 -28.36 -17.84
N MET A 142 -5.57 -27.45 -17.31
CA MET A 142 -5.09 -26.27 -18.05
C MET A 142 -3.88 -26.57 -18.95
N THR A 143 -3.17 -27.68 -18.73
CA THR A 143 -1.95 -28.05 -19.48
C THR A 143 -2.18 -28.96 -20.68
N GLY A 144 -3.35 -29.60 -20.77
CA GLY A 144 -3.63 -30.62 -21.78
C GLY A 144 -3.72 -30.08 -23.21
N ARG A 145 -2.99 -30.71 -24.16
CA ARG A 145 -2.95 -30.40 -25.62
C ARG A 145 -4.32 -30.39 -26.34
N GLN A 146 -5.40 -30.80 -25.70
CA GLN A 146 -6.69 -31.08 -26.35
C GLN A 146 -7.89 -30.23 -25.86
N ARG A 147 -7.80 -29.40 -24.81
CA ARG A 147 -9.05 -29.09 -24.07
C ARG A 147 -9.40 -27.65 -23.68
N PHE A 148 -8.54 -26.66 -23.87
CA PHE A 148 -9.00 -25.26 -23.98
C PHE A 148 -9.20 -24.89 -25.44
N ARG A 149 -10.33 -25.28 -26.03
CA ARG A 149 -10.85 -24.69 -27.28
C ARG A 149 -11.68 -23.45 -26.97
N THR A 150 -11.25 -22.67 -25.99
CA THR A 150 -11.83 -21.35 -25.78
C THR A 150 -11.39 -20.49 -26.96
N ARG A 151 -12.35 -19.86 -27.64
CA ARG A 151 -12.01 -18.79 -28.60
C ARG A 151 -11.44 -17.58 -27.83
N GLY A 152 -11.83 -17.43 -26.56
CA GLY A 152 -11.24 -16.48 -25.61
C GLY A 152 -9.98 -17.02 -24.95
N SER A 153 -8.99 -16.16 -24.76
CA SER A 153 -7.78 -16.47 -23.99
C SER A 153 -7.95 -16.00 -22.54
N ILE A 154 -7.42 -16.74 -21.57
CA ILE A 154 -7.46 -16.35 -20.15
C ILE A 154 -6.68 -15.04 -19.98
N GLN A 155 -7.29 -14.06 -19.33
CA GLN A 155 -6.74 -12.73 -19.03
C GLN A 155 -6.52 -12.52 -17.54
N VAL A 156 -7.36 -13.09 -16.69
CA VAL A 156 -7.24 -13.02 -15.22
C VAL A 156 -7.19 -14.44 -14.67
N LEU A 157 -6.11 -14.76 -13.97
CA LEU A 157 -5.94 -16.03 -13.29
C LEU A 157 -5.55 -15.79 -11.83
N SER A 158 -6.33 -16.34 -10.92
CA SER A 158 -6.01 -16.38 -9.49
C SER A 158 -6.11 -17.80 -8.98
N ILE A 159 -5.00 -18.29 -8.42
CA ILE A 159 -4.89 -19.62 -7.80
C ILE A 159 -4.23 -19.50 -6.42
N ALA A 160 -4.41 -18.35 -5.75
CA ALA A 160 -3.74 -18.04 -4.50
C ALA A 160 -4.09 -19.05 -3.40
N ALA A 161 -3.15 -19.35 -2.52
CA ALA A 161 -3.32 -20.25 -1.37
C ALA A 161 -3.83 -21.67 -1.72
N CYS A 162 -3.70 -22.10 -2.98
CA CYS A 162 -3.94 -23.50 -3.33
C CYS A 162 -2.79 -24.38 -2.82
N ARG A 163 -3.14 -25.57 -2.30
CA ARG A 163 -2.14 -26.47 -1.66
C ARG A 163 -1.43 -27.40 -2.64
N VAL A 164 -1.95 -27.56 -3.85
CA VAL A 164 -1.37 -28.45 -4.86
C VAL A 164 -0.22 -27.74 -5.57
N GLN A 165 0.92 -28.41 -5.66
CA GLN A 165 2.05 -27.91 -6.43
C GLN A 165 1.72 -27.90 -7.92
N VAL A 166 1.85 -26.72 -8.52
CA VAL A 166 1.59 -26.51 -9.94
C VAL A 166 2.72 -27.15 -10.77
N PRO A 167 2.41 -27.96 -11.80
CA PRO A 167 3.43 -28.53 -12.68
C PRO A 167 4.23 -27.44 -13.41
N ARG A 168 5.53 -27.65 -13.66
CA ARG A 168 6.37 -26.65 -14.37
C ARG A 168 5.81 -26.24 -15.74
N LEU A 169 5.19 -27.18 -16.45
CA LEU A 169 4.60 -26.94 -17.77
C LEU A 169 3.33 -26.07 -17.73
N PHE A 170 2.78 -25.83 -16.53
CA PHE A 170 1.57 -25.05 -16.33
C PHE A 170 1.68 -23.65 -16.93
N PHE A 171 2.69 -22.89 -16.53
CA PHE A 171 2.85 -21.51 -16.97
C PHE A 171 3.19 -21.39 -18.46
N THR A 172 3.65 -22.48 -19.08
CA THR A 172 3.91 -22.56 -20.53
C THR A 172 2.69 -22.97 -21.35
N ALA A 173 1.54 -23.18 -20.71
CA ALA A 173 0.32 -23.56 -21.41
C ALA A 173 -0.14 -22.43 -22.36
N PRO A 174 -0.49 -22.74 -23.62
CA PRO A 174 -0.92 -21.73 -24.59
C PRO A 174 -2.13 -20.89 -24.14
N SER A 175 -2.99 -21.46 -23.30
CA SER A 175 -4.16 -20.77 -22.73
C SER A 175 -3.80 -19.59 -21.81
N LEU A 176 -2.57 -19.56 -21.29
CA LEU A 176 -2.10 -18.54 -20.36
C LEU A 176 -1.32 -17.39 -21.02
N GLN A 177 -1.05 -17.45 -22.33
CA GLN A 177 -0.22 -16.46 -23.02
C GLN A 177 -0.77 -15.02 -22.94
N ASN A 178 -2.09 -14.88 -22.80
CA ASN A 178 -2.77 -13.58 -22.72
C ASN A 178 -3.15 -13.17 -21.28
N VAL A 179 -2.63 -13.87 -20.28
CA VAL A 179 -2.84 -13.52 -18.87
C VAL A 179 -2.20 -12.17 -18.60
N VAL A 180 -3.01 -11.22 -18.14
CA VAL A 180 -2.62 -9.85 -17.74
C VAL A 180 -2.45 -9.78 -16.23
N TYR A 181 -3.33 -10.45 -15.49
CA TYR A 181 -3.32 -10.54 -14.02
C TYR A 181 -3.06 -11.98 -13.59
N LEU A 182 -2.00 -12.19 -12.80
CA LEU A 182 -1.69 -13.48 -12.21
C LEU A 182 -1.50 -13.37 -10.70
N ASP A 183 -2.31 -14.10 -9.94
CA ASP A 183 -2.10 -14.33 -8.52
C ASP A 183 -1.75 -15.79 -8.22
N VAL A 184 -0.52 -15.96 -7.73
CA VAL A 184 0.12 -17.23 -7.36
C VAL A 184 0.61 -17.19 -5.93
N SER A 185 0.08 -16.29 -5.12
CA SER A 185 0.46 -16.09 -3.72
C SER A 185 0.24 -17.37 -2.91
N TYR A 186 1.16 -17.67 -1.99
CA TYR A 186 1.12 -18.83 -1.08
C TYR A 186 1.01 -20.21 -1.74
N LEU A 187 1.28 -20.32 -3.04
CA LEU A 187 1.45 -21.61 -3.66
C LEU A 187 2.73 -22.29 -3.12
N PRO A 188 2.84 -23.63 -3.19
CA PRO A 188 4.09 -24.33 -2.92
C PRO A 188 5.02 -24.38 -4.15
N GLY A 189 6.32 -24.59 -3.92
CA GLY A 189 7.35 -24.78 -4.95
C GLY A 189 7.93 -23.50 -5.56
N SER A 190 9.09 -23.59 -6.21
CA SER A 190 9.81 -22.41 -6.74
C SER A 190 9.04 -21.70 -7.88
N LEU A 191 8.93 -20.37 -7.79
CA LEU A 191 8.28 -19.53 -8.80
C LEU A 191 9.13 -19.30 -10.05
N VAL A 192 10.43 -19.04 -9.85
CA VAL A 192 11.28 -18.43 -10.88
C VAL A 192 11.60 -19.39 -12.03
N SER A 193 11.82 -20.66 -11.72
CA SER A 193 11.99 -21.71 -12.73
C SER A 193 10.70 -22.01 -13.52
N ALA A 194 9.55 -21.59 -12.99
CA ALA A 194 8.25 -21.92 -13.54
C ALA A 194 7.69 -20.78 -14.41
N ILE A 195 7.97 -19.53 -14.04
CA ILE A 195 7.44 -18.35 -14.72
C ILE A 195 8.52 -17.69 -15.58
N GLN A 196 8.29 -17.66 -16.89
CA GLN A 196 9.19 -17.07 -17.87
C GLN A 196 8.45 -16.03 -18.71
N PRO A 197 9.08 -14.90 -19.11
CA PRO A 197 8.42 -13.84 -19.87
C PRO A 197 7.88 -14.34 -21.21
N ALA A 198 8.62 -15.22 -21.88
CA ALA A 198 8.20 -15.83 -23.14
C ALA A 198 6.92 -16.68 -23.00
N ALA A 199 6.64 -17.19 -21.79
CA ALA A 199 5.45 -17.98 -21.51
C ALA A 199 4.23 -17.09 -21.19
N LEU A 200 4.45 -15.93 -20.58
CA LEU A 200 3.42 -14.97 -20.17
C LEU A 200 3.71 -13.56 -20.71
N PRO A 201 3.69 -13.34 -22.05
CA PRO A 201 4.08 -12.07 -22.66
C PRO A 201 3.13 -10.90 -22.33
N CYS A 202 1.87 -11.20 -22.04
CA CYS A 202 0.85 -10.22 -21.71
C CYS A 202 0.78 -9.87 -20.22
N LEU A 203 1.58 -10.51 -19.36
CA LEU A 203 1.51 -10.31 -17.92
C LEU A 203 1.89 -8.87 -17.55
N ARG A 204 1.08 -8.23 -16.72
CA ARG A 204 1.28 -6.84 -16.24
C ARG A 204 1.22 -6.72 -14.71
N ILE A 205 0.45 -7.59 -14.08
CA ILE A 205 0.26 -7.63 -12.63
C ILE A 205 0.62 -9.01 -12.12
N LEU A 206 1.61 -9.07 -11.24
CA LEU A 206 2.02 -10.32 -10.59
C LEU A 206 1.88 -10.22 -9.08
N LYS A 207 1.10 -11.14 -8.49
CA LYS A 207 1.00 -11.34 -7.05
C LYS A 207 1.68 -12.65 -6.66
N ALA A 208 2.75 -12.53 -5.87
CA ALA A 208 3.64 -13.61 -5.48
C ALA A 208 3.97 -13.53 -3.96
N ARG A 209 2.95 -13.23 -3.15
CA ARG A 209 3.09 -13.14 -1.68
C ARG A 209 3.39 -14.51 -1.08
N GLY A 210 4.25 -14.59 -0.08
CA GLY A 210 4.48 -15.84 0.67
C GLY A 210 5.05 -16.98 -0.18
N ARG A 211 5.90 -16.68 -1.15
CA ARG A 211 6.49 -17.65 -2.10
C ARG A 211 7.93 -18.02 -1.77
N GLU A 212 8.37 -17.70 -0.55
CA GLU A 212 9.71 -17.94 -0.03
C GLU A 212 10.81 -17.34 -0.92
N LEU A 213 10.53 -16.21 -1.57
CA LEU A 213 11.48 -15.53 -2.45
C LEU A 213 12.62 -14.92 -1.64
N HIS A 214 13.85 -15.24 -2.04
CA HIS A 214 15.08 -14.60 -1.58
C HIS A 214 15.59 -13.58 -2.62
N ASP A 215 16.63 -12.83 -2.27
CA ASP A 215 17.17 -11.78 -3.15
C ASP A 215 17.56 -12.33 -4.53
N ASP A 216 18.27 -13.45 -4.62
CA ASP A 216 18.69 -14.10 -5.86
C ASP A 216 17.50 -14.44 -6.79
N GLN A 217 16.46 -15.04 -6.23
CA GLN A 217 15.23 -15.40 -6.95
C GLN A 217 14.45 -14.17 -7.38
N CYS A 218 14.42 -13.14 -6.54
CA CYS A 218 13.77 -11.87 -6.83
C CYS A 218 14.49 -11.14 -7.97
N LEU A 219 15.83 -11.13 -7.95
CA LEU A 219 16.66 -10.57 -9.02
C LEU A 219 16.43 -11.30 -10.34
N GLU A 220 16.40 -12.63 -10.33
CA GLU A 220 16.13 -13.41 -11.54
C GLU A 220 14.74 -13.06 -12.10
N LEU A 221 13.71 -12.96 -11.25
CA LEU A 221 12.36 -12.53 -11.65
C LEU A 221 12.33 -11.11 -12.25
N MET A 222 13.04 -10.16 -11.66
CA MET A 222 13.16 -8.79 -12.18
C MET A 222 13.90 -8.77 -13.52
N SER A 223 14.96 -9.55 -13.67
CA SER A 223 15.75 -9.63 -14.91
C SER A 223 14.93 -10.20 -16.08
N HIS A 224 13.99 -11.09 -15.76
CA HIS A 224 13.07 -11.70 -16.71
C HIS A 224 12.02 -10.70 -17.16
N PHE A 225 11.24 -10.14 -16.24
CA PHE A 225 10.09 -9.31 -16.59
C PHE A 225 10.45 -7.87 -16.94
N LYS A 226 11.53 -7.32 -16.40
CA LYS A 226 11.97 -5.94 -16.66
C LYS A 226 10.80 -4.94 -16.54
N HIS A 227 10.59 -4.10 -17.56
CA HIS A 227 9.50 -3.12 -17.62
C HIS A 227 8.14 -3.69 -18.00
N GLN A 228 8.01 -5.01 -18.18
CA GLN A 228 6.76 -5.64 -18.59
C GLN A 228 5.68 -5.51 -17.51
N LEU A 229 6.04 -5.56 -16.23
CA LEU A 229 5.12 -5.42 -15.11
C LEU A 229 4.94 -3.95 -14.72
N TRP A 230 3.71 -3.55 -14.44
CA TRP A 230 3.41 -2.28 -13.77
C TRP A 230 3.03 -2.46 -12.30
N SER A 231 2.57 -3.64 -11.89
CA SER A 231 2.30 -3.99 -10.49
C SER A 231 3.01 -5.28 -10.07
N LEU A 232 3.69 -5.22 -8.93
CA LEU A 232 4.37 -6.36 -8.31
C LEU A 232 4.06 -6.42 -6.81
N ASP A 233 3.52 -7.56 -6.37
CA ASP A 233 3.37 -7.89 -4.96
C ASP A 233 4.26 -9.07 -4.60
N ILE A 234 5.29 -8.79 -3.81
CA ILE A 234 6.24 -9.77 -3.26
C ILE A 234 6.24 -9.71 -1.74
N SER A 235 5.10 -9.36 -1.14
CA SER A 235 4.96 -9.30 0.31
C SER A 235 5.19 -10.67 0.98
N GLU A 236 5.54 -10.70 2.26
CA GLU A 236 5.78 -11.96 3.02
C GLU A 236 6.82 -12.89 2.40
N ASN A 237 7.90 -12.32 1.87
CA ASN A 237 9.05 -13.08 1.41
C ASN A 237 10.27 -12.73 2.28
N SER A 238 11.47 -13.15 1.86
CA SER A 238 12.73 -12.89 2.58
C SER A 238 13.62 -11.91 1.82
N VAL A 239 13.02 -10.94 1.15
CA VAL A 239 13.73 -9.95 0.33
C VAL A 239 14.35 -8.85 1.19
N THR A 240 15.55 -8.41 0.84
CA THR A 240 16.35 -7.39 1.56
C THR A 240 16.63 -6.16 0.69
N ASP A 241 17.32 -5.16 1.27
CA ASP A 241 17.68 -3.91 0.60
C ASP A 241 18.54 -4.11 -0.68
N ASN A 242 19.13 -5.30 -0.85
CA ASN A 242 19.95 -5.66 -2.01
C ASN A 242 19.18 -5.58 -3.34
N VAL A 243 17.86 -5.83 -3.33
CA VAL A 243 17.08 -5.83 -4.56
C VAL A 243 16.74 -4.43 -5.07
N ILE A 244 16.88 -3.40 -4.25
CA ILE A 244 16.39 -2.05 -4.56
C ILE A 244 17.11 -1.45 -5.78
N GLN A 245 18.43 -1.61 -5.86
CA GLN A 245 19.20 -1.06 -6.99
C GLN A 245 18.88 -1.81 -8.30
N PRO A 246 18.92 -3.16 -8.35
CA PRO A 246 18.51 -3.90 -9.54
C PRO A 246 17.04 -3.68 -9.93
N MET A 247 16.13 -3.52 -8.96
CA MET A 247 14.73 -3.19 -9.23
C MET A 247 14.61 -1.90 -10.03
N LYS A 248 15.36 -0.87 -9.65
CA LYS A 248 15.42 0.37 -10.42
C LYS A 248 16.06 0.16 -11.80
N ASP A 249 17.14 -0.61 -11.88
CA ASP A 249 17.88 -0.77 -13.13
C ASP A 249 17.12 -1.59 -14.19
N TRP A 250 16.27 -2.53 -13.77
CA TRP A 250 15.56 -3.44 -14.67
C TRP A 250 14.06 -3.16 -14.82
N CYS A 251 13.39 -2.67 -13.77
CA CYS A 251 11.93 -2.65 -13.74
C CYS A 251 11.32 -1.25 -13.79
N MET A 252 12.08 -0.19 -13.45
CA MET A 252 11.53 1.18 -13.37
C MET A 252 11.85 2.01 -14.61
N SER A 253 10.88 2.81 -15.06
CA SER A 253 11.05 3.71 -16.21
C SER A 253 12.02 4.85 -15.89
N ARG A 254 12.71 5.34 -16.92
CA ARG A 254 13.49 6.58 -16.82
C ARG A 254 12.56 7.76 -17.00
N LEU A 255 11.99 8.28 -15.91
CA LEU A 255 11.21 9.52 -15.97
C LEU A 255 12.12 10.73 -16.21
N SER A 256 11.62 11.67 -17.00
CA SER A 256 12.30 12.93 -17.29
C SER A 256 12.46 13.79 -16.02
N SER A 257 13.59 14.49 -15.90
CA SER A 257 13.82 15.46 -14.80
C SER A 257 12.74 16.55 -14.81
N SER A 258 12.34 17.05 -13.64
CA SER A 258 11.24 18.02 -13.51
C SER A 258 11.50 19.27 -14.35
N SER A 259 10.42 19.91 -14.80
CA SER A 259 10.50 21.19 -15.49
C SER A 259 10.94 22.29 -14.50
N GLU A 260 11.49 23.40 -14.99
CA GLU A 260 11.92 24.51 -14.11
C GLU A 260 10.76 25.13 -13.31
N ALA A 261 9.53 25.09 -13.81
CA ALA A 261 8.34 25.60 -13.13
C ALA A 261 7.99 24.78 -11.86
N ASP A 262 8.13 23.46 -11.93
CA ASP A 262 7.87 22.55 -10.78
C ASP A 262 8.79 22.83 -9.59
N ARG A 263 9.99 23.37 -9.86
CA ARG A 263 11.07 23.56 -8.86
C ARG A 263 10.75 24.66 -7.85
N PHE A 264 9.93 25.64 -8.24
CA PHE A 264 9.55 26.77 -7.37
C PHE A 264 8.46 26.40 -6.35
N ILE A 265 7.61 25.42 -6.67
CA ILE A 265 6.46 25.04 -5.83
C ILE A 265 6.84 23.91 -4.86
N GLU A 266 7.61 22.93 -5.32
CA GLU A 266 7.76 21.64 -4.63
C GLU A 266 9.15 21.39 -4.05
N ALA A 267 10.05 22.37 -4.20
CA ALA A 267 11.49 22.34 -3.95
C ALA A 267 12.34 21.62 -5.00
N ARG A 268 13.60 22.04 -5.07
CA ARG A 268 14.55 21.58 -6.09
C ARG A 268 15.35 20.40 -5.58
N LEU A 269 15.24 19.27 -6.28
CA LEU A 269 16.15 18.15 -6.10
C LEU A 269 17.51 18.48 -6.74
N VAL A 270 18.58 18.41 -5.95
CA VAL A 270 19.96 18.67 -6.39
C VAL A 270 20.83 17.45 -6.16
N TYR A 271 21.50 17.01 -7.22
CA TYR A 271 22.54 16.00 -7.14
C TYR A 271 23.85 16.63 -6.67
N ARG A 272 24.46 16.08 -5.61
CA ARG A 272 25.66 16.61 -4.95
C ARG A 272 26.98 15.92 -5.39
N GLY A 273 26.91 15.03 -6.38
CA GLY A 273 28.07 14.26 -6.86
C GLY A 273 28.38 13.08 -5.93
N GLY A 274 28.42 11.86 -6.49
CA GLY A 274 28.62 10.62 -5.74
C GLY A 274 27.32 9.91 -5.31
N GLY A 275 27.49 8.85 -4.52
CA GLY A 275 26.41 7.99 -4.01
C GLY A 275 26.97 6.86 -3.15
N THR A 276 26.10 6.09 -2.51
CA THR A 276 26.51 4.86 -1.80
C THR A 276 25.48 3.75 -1.99
N GLU A 277 25.88 2.50 -1.76
CA GLU A 277 24.96 1.35 -1.84
C GLU A 277 23.79 1.47 -0.86
N LEU A 278 23.98 2.10 0.29
CA LEU A 278 22.92 2.27 1.29
C LEU A 278 22.04 3.49 1.01
N TYR A 279 22.63 4.62 0.59
CA TYR A 279 21.88 5.87 0.39
C TYR A 279 21.27 6.00 -1.01
N GLY A 280 21.92 5.41 -2.01
CA GLY A 280 21.71 5.71 -3.42
C GLY A 280 22.46 6.98 -3.85
N PRO A 281 21.99 7.68 -4.89
CA PRO A 281 22.60 8.94 -5.33
C PRO A 281 22.50 10.01 -4.24
N PHE A 282 23.53 10.85 -4.10
CA PHE A 282 23.53 11.95 -3.14
C PHE A 282 22.60 13.09 -3.58
N LEU A 283 21.33 12.94 -3.25
CA LEU A 283 20.27 13.89 -3.54
C LEU A 283 19.97 14.74 -2.30
N SER A 284 19.89 16.05 -2.47
CA SER A 284 19.45 16.99 -1.42
C SER A 284 18.29 17.84 -1.93
N LEU A 285 17.33 18.11 -1.07
CA LEU A 285 16.29 19.11 -1.33
C LEU A 285 16.86 20.51 -1.03
N GLU A 286 16.78 21.39 -2.03
CA GLU A 286 16.97 22.81 -1.85
C GLU A 286 15.60 23.48 -1.83
N ASP A 287 15.18 23.87 -0.62
CA ASP A 287 13.94 24.59 -0.37
C ASP A 287 14.13 26.09 -0.54
N GLU A 288 13.25 26.74 -1.30
CA GLU A 288 12.98 28.16 -1.13
C GLU A 288 12.04 28.37 0.09
N GLU A 289 12.04 29.58 0.68
CA GLU A 289 11.36 29.87 1.96
C GLU A 289 9.88 29.45 1.99
N SER A 290 9.17 29.53 0.87
CA SER A 290 7.76 29.15 0.72
C SER A 290 7.53 27.64 0.59
N SER A 291 8.41 26.93 -0.12
CA SER A 291 8.35 25.47 -0.33
C SER A 291 8.66 24.70 0.95
N GLY A 292 9.68 25.12 1.71
CA GLY A 292 10.03 24.51 2.99
C GLY A 292 8.97 24.74 4.09
N ARG A 293 8.16 25.80 3.97
CA ARG A 293 7.01 26.06 4.86
C ARG A 293 5.71 25.42 4.38
N LEU A 294 5.71 24.73 3.25
CA LEU A 294 4.52 24.14 2.62
C LEU A 294 3.39 25.18 2.41
N SER A 295 3.74 26.44 2.13
CA SER A 295 2.76 27.54 2.13
C SER A 295 2.48 28.14 0.76
N HIS A 296 2.96 27.53 -0.33
CA HIS A 296 2.75 28.04 -1.68
C HIS A 296 1.29 27.88 -2.11
N ALA A 297 0.66 28.92 -2.66
CA ALA A 297 -0.77 28.91 -2.99
C ALA A 297 -1.13 27.90 -4.11
N GLU A 298 -0.24 27.73 -5.09
CA GLU A 298 -0.45 26.82 -6.24
C GLU A 298 -0.10 25.36 -5.94
N ARG A 299 0.27 25.01 -4.70
CA ARG A 299 0.66 23.64 -4.34
C ARG A 299 -0.47 22.62 -4.39
N TYR A 300 -1.71 23.08 -4.59
CA TYR A 300 -2.87 22.22 -4.76
C TYR A 300 -3.35 22.19 -6.22
N CYS A 301 -2.69 22.90 -7.13
CA CYS A 301 -3.05 22.91 -8.54
C CYS A 301 -2.50 21.67 -9.25
N VAL A 302 -3.35 21.05 -10.06
CA VAL A 302 -2.96 20.02 -11.03
C VAL A 302 -1.93 20.58 -12.01
N ASP A 303 -0.98 19.72 -12.41
CA ASP A 303 0.01 20.11 -13.40
C ASP A 303 -0.66 20.48 -14.73
N ALA A 304 -0.19 21.54 -15.37
CA ALA A 304 -0.67 21.89 -16.69
C ALA A 304 -0.32 20.78 -17.70
N PRO A 305 -1.25 20.39 -18.60
CA PRO A 305 -0.95 19.42 -19.64
C PRO A 305 0.21 19.91 -20.51
N ARG A 306 1.15 19.00 -20.82
CA ARG A 306 2.27 19.32 -21.71
C ARG A 306 1.78 19.36 -23.16
N TYR A 307 1.81 20.55 -23.76
CA TYR A 307 1.54 20.71 -25.19
C TYR A 307 2.82 20.44 -25.99
N VAL A 308 2.86 19.30 -26.69
CA VAL A 308 3.94 18.99 -27.65
C VAL A 308 3.47 19.43 -29.04
N ALA A 309 4.26 20.26 -29.71
CA ALA A 309 3.89 20.84 -31.01
C ALA A 309 3.90 19.80 -32.17
N ASP A 310 4.54 18.65 -31.96
CA ASP A 310 4.69 17.60 -32.96
C ASP A 310 3.99 16.31 -32.49
N SER A 311 2.96 15.89 -33.22
CA SER A 311 2.16 14.71 -32.88
C SER A 311 2.96 13.40 -32.96
N SER A 312 4.07 13.38 -33.70
CA SER A 312 4.96 12.21 -33.78
C SER A 312 5.79 11.99 -32.50
N LEU A 313 5.98 13.04 -31.71
CA LEU A 313 6.67 13.01 -30.41
C LEU A 313 5.70 12.91 -29.22
N ALA A 314 4.39 13.11 -29.44
CA ALA A 314 3.38 13.05 -28.39
C ALA A 314 3.30 11.65 -27.75
N ASP A 315 3.33 10.58 -28.56
CA ASP A 315 3.31 9.19 -28.07
C ASP A 315 4.57 8.83 -27.25
N GLN A 316 5.74 9.35 -27.64
CA GLN A 316 6.99 9.14 -26.87
C GLN A 316 7.06 10.01 -25.61
N CYS A 317 6.38 11.17 -25.60
CA CYS A 317 6.33 12.07 -24.45
C CYS A 317 5.34 11.60 -23.38
N HIS A 318 4.23 10.94 -23.73
CA HIS A 318 3.27 10.43 -22.76
C HIS A 318 3.90 9.40 -21.81
N ASP A 319 4.77 8.50 -22.31
CA ASP A 319 5.47 7.48 -21.52
C ASP A 319 6.53 8.03 -20.53
N GLN A 320 6.92 9.31 -20.67
CA GLN A 320 7.91 9.99 -19.82
C GLN A 320 7.32 11.17 -19.05
N SER A 321 6.00 11.36 -19.15
CA SER A 321 5.30 12.49 -18.57
C SER A 321 4.87 12.23 -17.13
N ARG A 322 4.98 13.27 -16.31
CA ARG A 322 4.47 13.33 -14.94
C ARG A 322 2.94 13.17 -15.00
N SER A 323 2.37 12.35 -14.11
CA SER A 323 0.91 12.26 -13.98
C SER A 323 0.36 13.63 -13.57
N ASP A 324 -0.68 14.08 -14.27
CA ASP A 324 -1.41 15.29 -13.91
C ASP A 324 -2.11 15.15 -12.54
N GLY A 325 -2.27 13.90 -12.07
CA GLY A 325 -2.94 13.58 -10.81
C GLY A 325 -4.44 13.83 -10.84
N SER A 326 -5.03 14.07 -12.02
CA SER A 326 -6.48 14.17 -12.22
C SER A 326 -7.14 12.79 -12.25
N THR A 327 -6.39 11.77 -12.67
CA THR A 327 -6.85 10.39 -12.78
C THR A 327 -6.59 9.59 -11.51
N ILE A 328 -7.58 8.78 -11.11
CA ILE A 328 -7.43 7.84 -9.99
C ILE A 328 -6.37 6.80 -10.36
N SER A 329 -5.47 6.49 -9.41
CA SER A 329 -4.44 5.45 -9.58
C SER A 329 -5.04 4.15 -10.08
N ARG A 330 -4.34 3.47 -10.99
CA ARG A 330 -4.78 2.19 -11.55
C ARG A 330 -4.92 1.16 -10.43
N GLN A 331 -6.10 0.57 -10.27
CA GLN A 331 -6.29 -0.46 -9.25
C GLN A 331 -5.75 -1.81 -9.74
N ASP A 332 -4.94 -2.47 -8.93
CA ASP A 332 -4.34 -3.78 -9.21
C ASP A 332 -4.96 -4.91 -8.35
N THR A 333 -6.20 -4.70 -7.88
CA THR A 333 -7.03 -5.72 -7.24
C THR A 333 -7.61 -6.65 -8.29
N VAL A 334 -7.95 -7.88 -7.89
CA VAL A 334 -8.54 -8.85 -8.81
C VAL A 334 -9.92 -8.38 -9.28
N GLU A 335 -10.70 -7.74 -8.41
CA GLU A 335 -12.01 -7.18 -8.75
C GLU A 335 -11.92 -6.09 -9.81
N ALA A 336 -10.94 -5.18 -9.69
CA ALA A 336 -10.70 -4.14 -10.69
C ALA A 336 -10.23 -4.71 -12.04
N ALA A 337 -9.33 -5.71 -11.99
CA ALA A 337 -8.87 -6.40 -13.19
C ALA A 337 -10.03 -7.13 -13.90
N VAL A 338 -10.91 -7.78 -13.15
CA VAL A 338 -12.10 -8.46 -13.70
C VAL A 338 -13.05 -7.46 -14.33
N ALA A 339 -13.36 -6.34 -13.66
CA ALA A 339 -14.24 -5.31 -14.23
C ALA A 339 -13.68 -4.77 -15.56
N LEU A 340 -12.43 -4.31 -15.58
CA LEU A 340 -11.83 -3.67 -16.75
C LEU A 340 -11.52 -4.60 -17.93
N LEU A 341 -11.27 -5.90 -17.66
CA LEU A 341 -10.93 -6.88 -18.70
C LEU A 341 -12.14 -7.67 -19.20
N THR A 342 -13.31 -7.56 -18.54
CA THR A 342 -14.54 -8.24 -18.97
C THR A 342 -15.63 -7.32 -19.50
N GLU A 343 -15.57 -6.02 -19.23
CA GLU A 343 -16.55 -5.05 -19.74
C GLU A 343 -16.23 -4.64 -21.19
N ASP A 344 -17.20 -4.80 -22.09
CA ASP A 344 -17.03 -4.45 -23.51
C ASP A 344 -17.18 -2.94 -23.76
N ASP A 345 -17.77 -2.18 -22.84
CA ASP A 345 -18.15 -0.78 -23.06
C ASP A 345 -16.98 0.22 -22.91
N ASP A 346 -15.85 -0.17 -22.31
CA ASP A 346 -14.72 0.72 -21.99
C ASP A 346 -13.38 0.21 -22.55
N HIS A 347 -13.37 -0.11 -23.85
CA HIS A 347 -12.18 -0.63 -24.56
C HIS A 347 -10.93 0.23 -24.37
N ALA A 348 -11.07 1.56 -24.31
CA ALA A 348 -9.93 2.47 -24.14
C ALA A 348 -9.24 2.29 -22.78
N ARG A 349 -10.01 2.14 -21.69
CA ARG A 349 -9.43 1.87 -20.36
C ARG A 349 -8.88 0.46 -20.25
N GLY A 350 -9.55 -0.53 -20.87
CA GLY A 350 -9.04 -1.90 -20.95
C GLY A 350 -7.69 -2.01 -21.63
N GLU A 351 -7.46 -1.25 -22.72
CA GLU A 351 -6.15 -1.19 -23.39
C GLU A 351 -5.11 -0.42 -22.57
N ALA A 352 -5.47 0.69 -21.93
CA ALA A 352 -4.57 1.40 -21.03
C ALA A 352 -4.12 0.52 -19.84
N TYR A 353 -4.99 -0.36 -19.35
CA TYR A 353 -4.68 -1.32 -18.27
C TYR A 353 -3.63 -2.38 -18.68
N LYS A 354 -3.54 -2.68 -19.98
CA LYS A 354 -2.57 -3.61 -20.57
C LYS A 354 -1.24 -2.93 -20.93
N GLN A 355 -1.16 -1.61 -20.88
CA GLN A 355 0.08 -0.87 -21.12
C GLN A 355 0.94 -0.84 -19.85
N SER A 356 2.24 -1.07 -20.01
CA SER A 356 3.23 -0.95 -18.93
C SER A 356 4.44 -0.18 -19.43
N VAL A 357 4.87 0.78 -18.62
CA VAL A 357 6.15 1.48 -18.78
C VAL A 357 7.19 0.98 -17.77
N GLY A 358 6.80 0.10 -16.85
CA GLY A 358 7.58 -0.34 -15.69
C GLY A 358 6.77 -0.27 -14.40
N LEU A 359 7.39 -0.66 -13.28
CA LEU A 359 6.72 -0.77 -11.99
C LEU A 359 6.29 0.60 -11.47
N THR A 360 4.98 0.76 -11.27
CA THR A 360 4.37 1.91 -10.58
C THR A 360 3.70 1.51 -9.27
N HIS A 361 3.28 0.24 -9.13
CA HIS A 361 2.63 -0.30 -7.93
C HIS A 361 3.54 -1.36 -7.27
N LEU A 362 3.92 -1.14 -6.02
CA LEU A 362 4.84 -2.00 -5.28
C LEU A 362 4.30 -2.39 -3.91
N ARG A 363 4.19 -3.69 -3.66
CA ARG A 363 3.87 -4.24 -2.34
C ARG A 363 5.03 -5.07 -1.81
N LEU A 364 5.63 -4.56 -0.73
CA LEU A 364 6.89 -5.02 -0.15
C LEU A 364 6.74 -5.35 1.34
N SER A 365 5.52 -5.34 1.87
CA SER A 365 5.21 -5.63 3.27
C SER A 365 5.76 -6.98 3.73
N HIS A 366 6.10 -7.09 5.00
CA HIS A 366 6.58 -8.33 5.65
C HIS A 366 7.81 -8.98 4.98
N ASN A 367 8.70 -8.16 4.42
CA ASN A 367 10.03 -8.57 3.99
C ASN A 367 11.11 -8.13 5.00
N ALA A 368 12.37 -8.43 4.72
CA ALA A 368 13.52 -8.01 5.53
C ALA A 368 14.11 -6.65 5.08
N LEU A 369 13.28 -5.79 4.48
CA LEU A 369 13.65 -4.45 4.04
C LEU A 369 13.79 -3.50 5.22
N SER A 370 14.74 -2.58 5.11
CA SER A 370 14.95 -1.53 6.11
C SER A 370 14.31 -0.20 5.70
N ALA A 371 14.14 0.70 6.67
CA ALA A 371 13.72 2.06 6.44
C ALA A 371 14.70 2.83 5.55
N VAL A 372 15.98 2.49 5.62
CA VAL A 372 17.03 3.03 4.74
C VAL A 372 16.85 2.51 3.31
N GLY A 373 16.52 1.22 3.16
CA GLY A 373 16.20 0.59 1.88
C GLY A 373 15.00 1.25 1.18
N ILE A 374 13.93 1.56 1.91
CA ILE A 374 12.78 2.27 1.34
C ILE A 374 13.09 3.74 1.02
N GLN A 375 13.90 4.43 1.82
CA GLN A 375 14.38 5.78 1.44
C GLN A 375 15.21 5.73 0.15
N LYS A 376 16.13 4.76 0.04
CA LYS A 376 16.90 4.51 -1.19
C LYS A 376 15.97 4.23 -2.37
N LEU A 377 14.93 3.40 -2.19
CA LEU A 377 13.94 3.10 -3.22
C LEU A 377 13.31 4.40 -3.77
N LEU A 378 12.90 5.30 -2.89
CA LEU A 378 12.32 6.60 -3.27
C LEU A 378 13.35 7.52 -3.94
N HIS A 379 14.62 7.47 -3.53
CA HIS A 379 15.69 8.23 -4.17
C HIS A 379 15.97 7.76 -5.60
N VAL A 380 15.90 6.45 -5.86
CA VAL A 380 16.26 5.88 -7.18
C VAL A 380 15.06 5.75 -8.12
N SER A 381 13.83 5.71 -7.62
CA SER A 381 12.62 5.52 -8.43
C SER A 381 12.24 6.70 -9.32
N ASN A 382 12.89 7.85 -9.15
CA ASN A 382 12.63 9.09 -9.89
C ASN A 382 11.15 9.54 -9.84
N GLY A 383 10.42 9.16 -8.78
CA GLY A 383 9.03 9.54 -8.58
C GLY A 383 8.01 8.77 -9.43
N GLY A 384 8.40 7.64 -10.02
CA GLY A 384 7.50 6.80 -10.84
C GLY A 384 6.57 5.87 -10.06
N ILE A 385 6.72 5.79 -8.74
CA ILE A 385 5.85 4.99 -7.88
C ILE A 385 4.55 5.74 -7.63
N GLU A 386 3.43 5.07 -7.92
CA GLU A 386 2.05 5.55 -7.73
C GLU A 386 1.40 4.96 -6.47
N ASP A 387 1.67 3.67 -6.19
CA ASP A 387 1.21 2.95 -5.00
C ASP A 387 2.40 2.23 -4.34
N LEU A 388 2.62 2.53 -3.06
CA LEU A 388 3.65 1.89 -2.25
C LEU A 388 3.06 1.30 -0.97
N ALA A 389 3.28 0.01 -0.75
CA ALA A 389 2.98 -0.68 0.50
C ALA A 389 4.22 -1.29 1.14
N CYS A 390 4.58 -0.85 2.35
CA CYS A 390 5.61 -1.46 3.18
C CYS A 390 5.34 -1.15 4.67
N ASP A 391 4.81 -2.13 5.41
CA ASP A 391 4.32 -1.93 6.78
C ASP A 391 5.32 -2.26 7.90
N SER A 392 6.34 -3.08 7.63
CA SER A 392 7.10 -3.77 8.67
C SER A 392 8.61 -3.67 8.51
N MET A 393 9.06 -2.55 7.95
CA MET A 393 10.49 -2.27 7.75
C MET A 393 11.27 -2.20 9.06
N LEU A 394 12.46 -2.79 9.07
CA LEU A 394 13.42 -2.61 10.16
C LEU A 394 13.95 -1.17 10.12
N PHE A 395 14.10 -0.53 11.27
CA PHE A 395 14.59 0.85 11.29
C PHE A 395 16.03 0.97 10.74
N LEU A 396 16.86 -0.03 11.02
CA LEU A 396 18.23 -0.15 10.51
C LEU A 396 18.38 -1.38 9.60
N PRO A 397 19.30 -1.36 8.62
CA PRO A 397 19.60 -2.50 7.76
C PRO A 397 20.09 -3.71 8.55
N ARG A 398 19.61 -4.92 8.27
CA ARG A 398 19.90 -6.14 9.05
C ARG A 398 21.39 -6.41 9.32
N VAL A 399 22.27 -5.98 8.42
CA VAL A 399 23.71 -6.10 8.52
C VAL A 399 24.32 -4.70 8.52
N GLY A 400 25.16 -4.41 9.53
CA GLY A 400 25.90 -3.14 9.61
C GLY A 400 26.84 -3.10 10.81
N GLN A 401 27.77 -2.15 10.83
CA GLN A 401 28.78 -2.03 11.89
C GLN A 401 28.17 -1.69 13.27
N TYR A 402 26.93 -1.21 13.27
CA TYR A 402 26.18 -0.82 14.47
C TYR A 402 25.78 -1.99 15.37
N GLY A 403 25.86 -3.25 14.88
CA GLY A 403 25.48 -4.44 15.66
C GLY A 403 26.27 -4.66 16.94
N LYS A 404 27.44 -4.02 17.10
CA LYS A 404 28.22 -4.03 18.36
C LYS A 404 27.60 -3.18 19.47
N PHE A 405 26.85 -2.14 19.09
CA PHE A 405 26.22 -1.20 20.02
C PHE A 405 24.73 -1.48 20.20
N TRP A 406 24.09 -2.02 19.16
CA TRP A 406 22.67 -2.33 19.18
C TRP A 406 22.38 -3.64 19.92
N PRO A 407 21.41 -3.68 20.85
CA PRO A 407 21.12 -4.90 21.60
C PRO A 407 20.60 -6.01 20.69
N SER A 408 21.19 -7.20 20.77
CA SER A 408 20.86 -8.35 19.91
C SER A 408 19.45 -8.91 20.15
N ASN A 409 18.85 -8.63 21.30
CA ASN A 409 17.50 -9.06 21.70
C ASN A 409 16.42 -7.99 21.44
N VAL A 410 16.78 -6.87 20.80
CA VAL A 410 15.89 -5.74 20.53
C VAL A 410 15.80 -5.50 19.03
N SER A 411 14.58 -5.43 18.49
CA SER A 411 14.33 -4.95 17.14
C SER A 411 13.44 -3.72 17.16
N LEU A 412 13.79 -2.73 16.34
CA LEU A 412 12.99 -1.52 16.14
C LEU A 412 12.48 -1.50 14.71
N ARG A 413 11.17 -1.31 14.54
CA ARG A 413 10.50 -1.20 13.25
C ARG A 413 9.88 0.18 13.07
N GLY A 414 9.84 0.62 11.83
CA GLY A 414 9.28 1.89 11.43
C GLY A 414 10.24 2.71 10.58
N ILE A 415 9.69 3.80 10.06
CA ILE A 415 10.37 4.79 9.23
C ILE A 415 10.32 6.14 9.96
N LEU A 416 11.49 6.75 10.17
CA LEU A 416 11.66 7.99 10.92
C LEU A 416 12.51 8.96 10.09
N GLY A 417 12.23 10.26 10.17
CA GLY A 417 12.99 11.29 9.44
C GLY A 417 12.85 11.26 7.91
N ALA A 418 12.01 10.39 7.36
CA ALA A 418 11.85 10.20 5.92
C ALA A 418 10.69 11.01 5.30
N ALA A 419 10.06 11.92 6.05
CA ALA A 419 8.94 12.73 5.55
C ALA A 419 9.29 13.44 4.23
N HIS A 420 10.52 13.94 4.13
CA HIS A 420 11.06 14.59 2.94
C HIS A 420 11.06 13.70 1.68
N CYS A 421 11.20 12.38 1.81
CA CYS A 421 11.17 11.44 0.67
C CYS A 421 9.79 11.38 0.01
N PHE A 422 8.74 11.69 0.75
CA PHE A 422 7.36 11.67 0.25
C PHE A 422 6.94 12.99 -0.40
N ARG A 423 7.77 14.04 -0.33
CA ARG A 423 7.48 15.32 -0.99
C ARG A 423 7.38 15.12 -2.51
N PRO A 424 6.53 15.89 -3.21
CA PRO A 424 6.38 15.77 -4.66
C PRO A 424 7.70 15.83 -5.42
N ALA A 425 8.70 16.60 -4.97
CA ALA A 425 10.02 16.64 -5.60
C ALA A 425 10.68 15.26 -5.80
N MET A 426 10.48 14.33 -4.85
CA MET A 426 10.96 12.95 -4.88
C MET A 426 9.87 11.94 -5.29
N SER A 427 8.67 12.08 -4.73
CA SER A 427 7.53 11.17 -4.93
C SER A 427 6.42 11.83 -5.76
N ARG A 428 6.72 12.11 -7.04
CA ARG A 428 5.86 12.92 -7.93
C ARG A 428 4.50 12.30 -8.24
N ASN A 429 4.47 10.99 -8.47
CA ASN A 429 3.25 10.29 -8.88
C ASN A 429 2.59 9.53 -7.72
N LEU A 430 3.09 9.66 -6.48
CA LEU A 430 2.58 8.89 -5.36
C LEU A 430 1.17 9.33 -4.94
N HIS A 431 0.21 8.42 -5.05
CA HIS A 431 -1.20 8.64 -4.75
C HIS A 431 -1.71 7.77 -3.59
N THR A 432 -1.18 6.57 -3.45
CA THR A 432 -1.55 5.61 -2.39
C THR A 432 -0.30 5.21 -1.60
N LEU A 433 -0.39 5.32 -0.28
CA LEU A 433 0.71 4.95 0.61
C LEU A 433 0.19 4.09 1.76
N ARG A 434 0.73 2.89 1.91
CA ARG A 434 0.55 2.04 3.09
C ARG A 434 1.89 1.88 3.79
N ILE A 435 2.02 2.46 4.97
CA ILE A 435 3.31 2.57 5.67
C ILE A 435 3.15 2.57 7.18
N HIS A 436 4.22 2.22 7.87
CA HIS A 436 4.29 2.21 9.33
C HIS A 436 3.90 3.58 9.95
N HIS A 437 3.08 3.56 11.01
CA HIS A 437 2.53 4.76 11.65
C HIS A 437 3.58 5.75 12.19
N SER A 438 4.82 5.29 12.40
CA SER A 438 5.92 6.10 12.90
C SER A 438 6.22 7.32 12.02
N ILE A 439 5.90 7.29 10.73
CA ILE A 439 6.13 8.42 9.83
C ILE A 439 5.33 9.67 10.25
N VAL A 440 4.14 9.47 10.83
CA VAL A 440 3.25 10.55 11.32
C VAL A 440 3.48 10.81 12.81
N THR A 441 3.80 9.76 13.57
CA THR A 441 3.75 9.81 15.03
C THR A 441 5.11 9.96 15.71
N ASN A 442 6.21 9.73 14.98
CA ASN A 442 7.57 9.59 15.52
C ASN A 442 7.70 8.53 16.63
N ILE A 443 6.74 7.60 16.69
CA ILE A 443 6.74 6.49 17.63
C ILE A 443 6.96 5.20 16.83
N PRO A 444 8.08 4.49 17.03
CA PRO A 444 8.37 3.24 16.33
C PRO A 444 7.73 2.04 17.04
N THR A 445 7.70 0.89 16.37
CA THR A 445 7.34 -0.39 17.01
C THR A 445 8.58 -1.05 17.57
N LEU A 446 8.64 -1.15 18.90
CA LEU A 446 9.71 -1.85 19.62
C LEU A 446 9.30 -3.32 19.84
N SER A 447 10.23 -4.25 19.61
CA SER A 447 10.06 -5.64 20.03
C SER A 447 11.30 -6.08 20.81
N MET A 448 11.07 -6.68 21.98
CA MET A 448 12.11 -7.15 22.88
C MET A 448 11.81 -8.57 23.33
N HIS A 449 12.81 -9.46 23.25
CA HIS A 449 12.64 -10.82 23.75
C HIS A 449 12.36 -10.82 25.27
N GLY A 450 11.25 -11.45 25.68
CA GLY A 450 10.84 -11.56 27.08
C GLY A 450 10.04 -10.36 27.63
N ALA A 451 9.80 -9.31 26.84
CA ALA A 451 8.94 -8.19 27.24
C ALA A 451 7.53 -8.33 26.63
N SER A 452 6.50 -7.86 27.34
CA SER A 452 5.14 -7.80 26.77
C SER A 452 5.05 -6.70 25.71
N ARG A 453 4.15 -6.86 24.72
CA ARG A 453 3.90 -5.81 23.70
C ARG A 453 3.54 -4.47 24.35
N LYS A 454 2.68 -4.50 25.37
CA LYS A 454 2.28 -3.31 26.13
C LYS A 454 3.46 -2.59 26.79
N ALA A 455 4.41 -3.35 27.34
CA ALA A 455 5.65 -2.78 27.87
C ALA A 455 6.54 -2.17 26.79
N CYS A 456 6.65 -2.82 25.63
CA CYS A 456 7.39 -2.29 24.50
C CYS A 456 6.78 -0.99 23.96
N SER A 457 5.45 -0.91 23.86
CA SER A 457 4.72 0.30 23.46
C SER A 457 4.97 1.46 24.43
N LEU A 458 4.93 1.19 25.75
CA LEU A 458 5.24 2.23 26.74
C LEU A 458 6.69 2.74 26.61
N LEU A 459 7.67 1.85 26.43
CA LEU A 459 9.08 2.24 26.24
C LEU A 459 9.29 3.02 24.94
N ALA A 460 8.61 2.62 23.86
CA ALA A 460 8.65 3.34 22.61
C ALA A 460 8.13 4.79 22.77
N GLU A 461 7.04 4.99 23.50
CA GLU A 461 6.43 6.30 23.71
C GLU A 461 7.14 7.19 24.75
N THR A 462 7.79 6.60 25.75
CA THR A 462 8.36 7.36 26.89
C THR A 462 9.86 7.58 26.76
N VAL A 463 10.61 6.58 26.29
CA VAL A 463 12.08 6.64 26.25
C VAL A 463 12.58 6.88 24.82
N ILE A 464 12.11 6.08 23.87
CA ILE A 464 12.64 6.10 22.50
C ILE A 464 12.14 7.35 21.75
N ARG A 465 10.85 7.70 21.89
CA ARG A 465 10.26 8.89 21.24
C ARG A 465 11.03 10.18 21.55
N GLU A 466 11.45 10.40 22.80
CA GLU A 466 12.15 11.66 23.16
C GLU A 466 13.47 11.80 22.40
N ARG A 467 14.22 10.70 22.25
CA ARG A 467 15.43 10.67 21.43
C ARG A 467 15.13 10.86 19.95
N ILE A 468 14.04 10.26 19.45
CA ILE A 468 13.59 10.45 18.07
C ILE A 468 13.21 11.91 17.82
N GLU A 469 12.44 12.55 18.69
CA GLU A 469 12.04 13.95 18.51
C GLU A 469 13.26 14.89 18.55
N SER A 470 14.32 14.52 19.26
CA SER A 470 15.60 15.24 19.22
C SER A 470 16.39 15.04 17.92
N MET A 471 16.27 13.89 17.24
CA MET A 471 17.09 13.51 16.08
C MET A 471 16.36 13.62 14.74
N PHE A 472 15.03 13.50 14.77
CA PHE A 472 14.09 13.48 13.66
C PHE A 472 12.81 14.25 14.05
N PRO A 473 12.89 15.58 14.29
CA PRO A 473 11.74 16.37 14.72
C PRO A 473 10.61 16.45 13.68
N GLU A 474 10.92 16.26 12.40
CA GLU A 474 9.96 16.34 11.30
C GLU A 474 9.13 15.06 11.16
N THR A 475 7.82 15.21 10.99
CA THR A 475 6.85 14.14 10.69
C THR A 475 6.16 14.38 9.36
N LEU A 476 5.60 13.34 8.76
CA LEU A 476 4.72 13.48 7.60
C LEU A 476 3.44 14.21 8.00
N LEU A 477 3.18 15.34 7.34
CA LEU A 477 1.94 16.09 7.43
C LEU A 477 1.10 15.78 6.20
N PRO A 478 -0.24 15.97 6.24
CA PRO A 478 -1.07 15.84 5.03
C PRO A 478 -0.54 16.69 3.87
N ASP A 479 0.03 17.84 4.23
CA ASP A 479 0.56 18.83 3.31
C ASP A 479 1.97 18.56 2.79
N THR A 480 2.67 17.56 3.34
CA THR A 480 3.97 17.15 2.80
C THR A 480 3.85 16.69 1.35
N ASN A 481 2.72 16.06 0.97
CA ASN A 481 2.39 15.72 -0.40
C ASN A 481 0.88 15.85 -0.67
N PRO A 482 0.41 16.98 -1.21
CA PRO A 482 -1.01 17.17 -1.51
C PRO A 482 -1.54 16.33 -2.68
N ARG A 483 -0.71 15.52 -3.35
CA ARG A 483 -1.15 14.52 -4.35
C ARG A 483 -1.58 13.21 -3.73
N LEU A 484 -1.18 12.96 -2.49
CA LEU A 484 -1.52 11.74 -1.78
C LEU A 484 -3.02 11.73 -1.50
N TYR A 485 -3.71 10.72 -2.02
CA TYR A 485 -5.15 10.56 -1.89
C TYR A 485 -5.51 9.60 -0.75
N SER A 486 -4.75 8.50 -0.63
CA SER A 486 -4.99 7.44 0.35
C SER A 486 -3.75 7.17 1.20
N LEU A 487 -3.91 7.15 2.53
CA LEU A 487 -2.87 6.80 3.50
C LEU A 487 -3.36 5.70 4.44
N THR A 488 -2.64 4.58 4.48
CA THR A 488 -2.85 3.53 5.47
C THR A 488 -1.69 3.54 6.47
N LEU A 489 -2.00 3.78 7.75
CA LEU A 489 -1.04 3.73 8.85
C LEU A 489 -1.10 2.36 9.52
N THR A 490 0.00 1.62 9.44
CA THR A 490 0.08 0.24 9.93
C THR A 490 0.81 0.11 11.26
N CYS A 491 0.66 -1.06 11.89
CA CYS A 491 1.30 -1.45 13.15
C CYS A 491 0.95 -0.52 14.33
N LEU A 492 -0.27 0.02 14.36
CA LEU A 492 -0.69 0.89 15.45
C LEU A 492 -0.84 0.09 16.76
N PRO A 493 -0.19 0.50 17.86
CA PRO A 493 -0.44 -0.10 19.16
C PRO A 493 -1.89 0.14 19.59
N ARG A 494 -2.53 -0.89 20.17
CA ARG A 494 -3.87 -0.75 20.74
C ARG A 494 -3.90 0.13 21.99
N PHE A 495 -2.81 0.12 22.76
CA PHE A 495 -2.69 0.84 24.02
C PHE A 495 -1.62 1.92 23.94
N SER A 496 -1.89 3.08 24.51
CA SER A 496 -0.96 4.22 24.55
C SER A 496 -0.88 4.86 25.93
N SER A 497 0.26 5.47 26.22
CA SER A 497 0.46 6.35 27.38
C SER A 497 -0.02 7.80 27.14
N GLY A 498 -0.48 8.10 25.92
CA GLY A 498 -1.01 9.42 25.54
C GLY A 498 -0.38 9.98 24.25
N PRO A 499 0.96 10.04 24.11
CA PRO A 499 1.63 10.67 22.97
C PRO A 499 1.16 10.17 21.59
N LEU A 500 0.93 8.86 21.44
CA LEU A 500 0.42 8.31 20.17
C LEU A 500 -0.96 8.87 19.83
N ILE A 501 -1.89 8.84 20.79
CA ILE A 501 -3.25 9.38 20.65
C ILE A 501 -3.19 10.86 20.26
N THR A 502 -2.35 11.64 20.95
CA THR A 502 -2.18 13.07 20.67
C THR A 502 -1.70 13.32 19.25
N LYS A 503 -0.68 12.58 18.78
CA LYS A 503 -0.14 12.73 17.42
C LYS A 503 -1.16 12.33 16.34
N LEU A 504 -1.89 11.25 16.55
CA LEU A 504 -2.94 10.80 15.61
C LEU A 504 -4.10 11.81 15.53
N ILE A 505 -4.59 12.31 16.67
CA ILE A 505 -5.63 13.34 16.69
C ILE A 505 -5.11 14.62 16.02
N GLN A 506 -3.86 15.02 16.28
CA GLN A 506 -3.27 16.19 15.63
C GLN A 506 -3.20 16.02 14.11
N PHE A 507 -2.85 14.82 13.63
CA PHE A 507 -2.87 14.53 12.20
C PHE A 507 -4.28 14.64 11.60
N LEU A 508 -5.31 14.11 12.28
CA LEU A 508 -6.72 14.25 11.84
C LEU A 508 -7.18 15.71 11.80
N LYS A 509 -6.72 16.55 12.75
CA LYS A 509 -6.97 18.00 12.71
C LYS A 509 -6.34 18.63 11.47
N LEU A 510 -5.08 18.30 11.19
CA LEU A 510 -4.38 18.82 10.00
C LEU A 510 -5.06 18.39 8.69
N LEU A 511 -5.67 17.20 8.63
CA LEU A 511 -6.48 16.78 7.48
C LEU A 511 -7.69 17.68 7.27
N SER A 512 -8.39 18.04 8.34
CA SER A 512 -9.53 18.97 8.25
C SER A 512 -9.09 20.37 7.78
N VAL A 513 -7.89 20.82 8.16
CA VAL A 513 -7.32 22.10 7.73
C VAL A 513 -6.92 22.08 6.26
N GLN A 514 -6.28 21.00 5.80
CA GLN A 514 -5.96 20.81 4.38
C GLN A 514 -7.23 20.84 3.52
N GLU A 515 -8.26 20.10 3.94
CA GLU A 515 -9.54 20.04 3.26
C GLU A 515 -10.20 21.43 3.15
N GLY A 516 -10.24 22.20 4.25
CA GLY A 516 -10.71 23.58 4.25
C GLY A 516 -9.93 24.49 3.31
N THR A 517 -8.60 24.39 3.34
CA THR A 517 -7.71 25.20 2.50
C THR A 517 -7.96 24.96 1.01
N ILE A 518 -8.06 23.69 0.59
CA ILE A 518 -8.36 23.33 -0.80
C ILE A 518 -9.73 23.87 -1.22
N GLN A 519 -10.73 23.76 -0.35
CA GLN A 519 -12.07 24.25 -0.63
C GLN A 519 -12.12 25.78 -0.77
N ASP A 520 -11.38 26.52 0.05
CA ASP A 520 -11.33 27.97 -0.02
C ASP A 520 -10.59 28.46 -1.28
N ILE A 521 -9.54 27.74 -1.71
CA ILE A 521 -8.89 28.00 -3.01
C ILE A 521 -9.87 27.74 -4.16
N ALA A 522 -10.61 26.64 -4.12
CA ALA A 522 -11.62 26.33 -5.14
C ALA A 522 -12.69 27.43 -5.27
N ARG A 523 -13.07 28.09 -4.16
CA ARG A 523 -14.05 29.19 -4.13
C ARG A 523 -13.51 30.51 -4.67
N THR A 524 -12.22 30.77 -4.48
CA THR A 524 -11.60 32.05 -4.87
C THR A 524 -11.17 32.07 -6.34
N MET A 525 -11.09 30.90 -6.99
CA MET A 525 -10.68 30.75 -8.39
C MET A 525 -11.84 30.96 -9.38
N PRO A 526 -11.62 31.67 -10.52
CA PRO A 526 -12.64 31.89 -11.53
C PRO A 526 -12.95 30.62 -12.34
N THR A 527 -14.23 30.21 -12.31
CA THR A 527 -14.72 28.87 -12.72
C THR A 527 -14.49 28.46 -14.18
N ARG A 528 -14.20 29.39 -15.11
CA ARG A 528 -14.16 29.07 -16.55
C ARG A 528 -12.77 28.70 -17.07
N ARG A 529 -11.69 29.00 -16.34
CA ARG A 529 -10.29 28.77 -16.77
C ARG A 529 -9.31 28.45 -15.62
N SER A 530 -9.81 28.16 -14.42
CA SER A 530 -8.96 27.79 -13.31
C SER A 530 -8.34 26.41 -13.52
N PRO A 531 -7.09 26.18 -13.08
CA PRO A 531 -6.53 24.83 -13.04
C PRO A 531 -7.39 23.94 -12.14
N GLU A 532 -7.45 22.65 -12.47
CA GLU A 532 -8.05 21.67 -11.58
C GLU A 532 -7.23 21.59 -10.28
N LEU A 533 -7.90 21.30 -9.16
CA LEU A 533 -7.25 21.20 -7.87
C LEU A 533 -7.16 19.74 -7.44
N TRP A 534 -6.02 19.36 -6.87
CA TRP A 534 -5.90 18.09 -6.18
C TRP A 534 -6.86 18.02 -5.02
N ARG A 535 -7.41 16.83 -4.81
CA ARG A 535 -8.28 16.57 -3.67
C ARG A 535 -7.48 16.55 -2.37
N GLY A 536 -6.17 16.24 -2.38
CA GLY A 536 -5.44 15.95 -1.16
C GLY A 536 -5.93 14.66 -0.50
N LEU A 537 -5.60 14.46 0.77
CA LEU A 537 -5.87 13.20 1.43
C LEU A 537 -7.37 13.05 1.73
N ARG A 538 -7.99 11.98 1.23
CA ARG A 538 -9.43 11.70 1.37
C ARG A 538 -9.75 10.33 1.94
N HIS A 539 -8.77 9.44 2.01
CA HIS A 539 -8.91 8.13 2.61
C HIS A 539 -7.78 7.89 3.63
N VAL A 540 -8.14 7.62 4.88
CA VAL A 540 -7.21 7.23 5.94
C VAL A 540 -7.66 5.90 6.49
N ARG A 541 -6.75 4.93 6.50
CA ARG A 541 -6.97 3.64 7.16
C ARG A 541 -6.00 3.47 8.31
N LEU A 542 -6.52 3.12 9.47
CA LEU A 542 -5.75 2.85 10.68
C LEU A 542 -5.77 1.34 10.96
N GLU A 543 -4.59 0.71 10.94
CA GLU A 543 -4.47 -0.71 11.19
C GLU A 543 -3.74 -0.98 12.50
N PHE A 544 -4.51 -1.50 13.46
CA PHE A 544 -4.02 -1.86 14.77
C PHE A 544 -3.34 -3.22 14.75
N ASP A 545 -2.35 -3.40 15.62
CA ASP A 545 -1.68 -4.67 15.81
C ASP A 545 -2.61 -5.64 16.58
N ASN A 546 -2.79 -6.85 16.06
CA ASN A 546 -3.66 -7.89 16.62
C ASN A 546 -3.15 -8.26 18.03
N SER A 547 -3.81 -7.74 19.05
CA SER A 547 -3.56 -8.02 20.47
C SER A 547 -4.13 -9.40 20.84
N GLU A 548 -3.43 -10.14 21.73
CA GLU A 548 -3.75 -11.50 22.21
C GLU A 548 -5.12 -11.66 22.92
N THR A 549 -5.94 -10.63 22.95
CA THR A 549 -7.35 -10.72 23.31
C THR A 549 -8.12 -11.23 22.10
N MET A 550 -8.53 -12.50 22.12
CA MET A 550 -9.55 -13.01 21.21
C MET A 550 -10.73 -12.05 21.22
N ASP A 551 -10.92 -11.31 20.13
CA ASP A 551 -12.22 -10.84 19.68
C ASP A 551 -12.13 -10.56 18.18
N VAL A 552 -13.23 -10.87 17.51
CA VAL A 552 -13.46 -11.00 16.08
C VAL A 552 -12.77 -9.91 15.25
N SER A 553 -11.98 -10.32 14.24
CA SER A 553 -11.49 -9.44 13.17
C SER A 553 -12.68 -8.72 12.54
N THR A 554 -12.85 -7.44 12.84
CA THR A 554 -13.97 -6.63 12.37
C THR A 554 -13.43 -5.37 11.72
N ASN A 555 -13.60 -5.27 10.40
CA ASN A 555 -13.38 -4.01 9.68
C ASN A 555 -14.57 -3.09 9.99
N PHE A 556 -14.30 -1.92 10.56
CA PHE A 556 -15.32 -0.89 10.79
C PHE A 556 -15.01 0.32 9.91
N SER A 557 -15.95 0.68 9.03
CA SER A 557 -15.96 1.99 8.38
C SER A 557 -16.74 2.97 9.25
N PHE A 558 -16.18 4.14 9.53
CA PHE A 558 -16.87 5.17 10.32
C PHE A 558 -17.86 5.99 9.49
N ASP A 559 -17.75 5.97 8.15
CA ASP A 559 -18.35 6.97 7.27
C ASP A 559 -19.19 6.38 6.11
N ALA A 560 -19.73 5.15 6.25
CA ALA A 560 -20.53 4.48 5.21
C ALA A 560 -21.89 5.16 4.88
N GLU A 561 -22.17 6.37 5.37
CA GLU A 561 -23.47 7.05 5.14
C GLU A 561 -23.47 8.05 3.97
N HIS A 562 -22.38 8.25 3.22
CA HIS A 562 -22.35 9.17 2.05
C HIS A 562 -21.85 8.52 0.74
N SER A 563 -21.90 7.19 0.65
CA SER A 563 -22.01 6.50 -0.62
C SER A 563 -23.48 6.11 -0.76
N GLU A 564 -24.16 6.66 -1.76
CA GLU A 564 -25.52 6.24 -2.09
C GLU A 564 -25.51 4.73 -2.34
N ASP A 565 -26.48 4.06 -1.70
CA ASP A 565 -26.90 2.66 -1.85
C ASP A 565 -25.91 1.55 -1.40
N GLU A 566 -26.04 1.13 -0.14
CA GLU A 566 -26.38 -0.27 0.23
C GLU A 566 -26.69 -0.38 1.73
N GLU A 567 -27.90 -0.83 2.03
CA GLU A 567 -28.47 -0.91 3.37
C GLU A 567 -28.34 -2.35 3.94
N VAL A 568 -28.09 -2.40 5.26
CA VAL A 568 -28.35 -3.51 6.20
C VAL A 568 -27.29 -4.60 6.36
N PHE A 569 -26.48 -4.49 7.42
CA PHE A 569 -26.34 -5.57 8.41
C PHE A 569 -26.25 -4.98 9.83
N SER A 570 -27.37 -5.06 10.54
CA SER A 570 -27.48 -4.78 11.97
C SER A 570 -27.39 -6.10 12.73
N PHE A 571 -26.47 -6.22 13.69
CA PHE A 571 -26.51 -7.30 14.68
C PHE A 571 -25.98 -6.83 16.04
N PHE A 572 -26.83 -6.15 16.80
CA PHE A 572 -26.72 -6.14 18.25
C PHE A 572 -28.06 -6.59 18.83
N GLN A 573 -28.14 -7.87 19.16
CA GLN A 573 -29.08 -8.35 20.18
C GLN A 573 -28.28 -8.78 21.40
N ASN A 574 -28.69 -8.17 22.52
CA ASN A 574 -28.28 -8.38 23.90
C ASN A 574 -27.84 -9.80 24.25
N GLU A 575 -26.70 -9.96 24.92
CA GLU A 575 -26.56 -10.96 25.98
C GLU A 575 -25.79 -10.41 27.18
N GLU A 576 -26.35 -10.71 28.35
CA GLU A 576 -25.98 -10.25 29.68
C GLU A 576 -24.85 -11.09 30.29
N HIS A 577 -24.06 -10.44 31.15
CA HIS A 577 -23.38 -10.94 32.35
C HIS A 577 -23.10 -12.46 32.47
N GLY A 578 -21.83 -12.83 32.26
CA GLY A 578 -21.25 -14.12 32.67
C GLY A 578 -20.02 -13.94 33.55
N SER A 579 -20.00 -14.63 34.67
CA SER A 579 -19.13 -14.46 35.84
C SER A 579 -17.64 -14.85 35.69
N SER A 580 -16.84 -14.20 36.55
CA SER A 580 -15.42 -14.45 36.85
C SER A 580 -14.99 -15.92 36.94
N GLY A 581 -13.90 -16.25 36.25
CA GLY A 581 -13.07 -17.44 36.45
C GLY A 581 -11.67 -17.05 36.90
N SER A 582 -11.29 -17.45 38.11
CA SER A 582 -9.96 -17.25 38.71
C SER A 582 -8.96 -18.27 38.15
N PHE A 583 -7.82 -17.82 37.61
CA PHE A 583 -6.64 -18.67 37.46
C PHE A 583 -5.31 -17.93 37.74
N GLY A 584 -4.52 -18.53 38.62
CA GLY A 584 -3.09 -18.75 38.42
C GLY A 584 -2.14 -17.56 38.52
N ARG A 585 -1.80 -17.16 39.75
CA ARG A 585 -0.69 -16.25 40.05
C ARG A 585 0.64 -16.93 39.71
N GLN A 586 1.32 -16.51 38.64
CA GLN A 586 2.74 -16.77 38.45
C GLN A 586 3.55 -15.47 38.64
N SER A 587 4.48 -15.56 39.58
CA SER A 587 5.42 -14.53 39.99
C SER A 587 6.58 -14.51 38.99
N LEU A 588 6.82 -13.36 38.35
CA LEU A 588 8.00 -13.12 37.53
C LEU A 588 8.85 -12.08 38.24
N SER A 589 10.07 -12.47 38.60
CA SER A 589 11.08 -11.63 39.21
C SER A 589 11.59 -10.59 38.22
N SER A 590 11.66 -9.34 38.66
CA SER A 590 12.23 -8.20 37.94
C SER A 590 13.72 -8.44 37.68
N ALA A 591 14.13 -8.60 36.43
CA ALA A 591 15.52 -8.55 36.03
C ALA A 591 15.70 -7.28 35.17
N ASP A 592 16.48 -6.33 35.69
CA ASP A 592 16.92 -5.17 34.92
C ASP A 592 17.91 -5.64 33.85
N VAL A 593 17.65 -5.28 32.58
CA VAL A 593 18.58 -5.56 31.48
C VAL A 593 19.61 -4.44 31.44
N VAL A 594 20.72 -4.66 32.13
CA VAL A 594 21.91 -3.79 32.03
C VAL A 594 22.63 -4.15 30.73
N LEU A 595 22.69 -3.21 29.79
CA LEU A 595 23.46 -3.39 28.55
C LEU A 595 24.92 -3.03 28.86
N THR A 596 25.77 -4.04 29.02
CA THR A 596 27.21 -3.86 29.17
C THR A 596 27.85 -3.67 27.81
N SER A 597 28.37 -2.47 27.53
CA SER A 597 29.34 -2.22 26.46
C SER A 597 30.71 -2.05 27.09
N GLU A 598 31.53 -3.11 27.05
CA GLU A 598 32.95 -3.04 27.37
C GLU A 598 33.74 -3.04 26.05
N GLY A 599 34.52 -2.00 25.81
CA GLY A 599 35.44 -1.95 24.66
C GLY A 599 35.81 -0.54 24.20
N GLY A 600 36.49 0.25 25.04
CA GLY A 600 37.12 1.49 24.61
C GLY A 600 38.52 1.24 24.05
N ALA A 601 38.71 1.39 22.75
CA ALA A 601 40.03 1.54 22.13
C ALA A 601 40.19 3.01 21.71
N CYS A 602 41.04 3.73 22.43
CA CYS A 602 41.29 5.16 22.24
C CYS A 602 42.19 5.40 21.02
N TRP A 603 41.66 6.03 19.97
CA TRP A 603 42.45 6.57 18.85
C TRP A 603 42.77 8.03 19.16
N GLY A 604 44.03 8.32 19.50
CA GLY A 604 44.49 9.67 19.80
C GLY A 604 44.69 10.55 18.56
N ASP A 605 44.48 11.86 18.77
CA ASP A 605 44.94 13.01 17.98
C ASP A 605 44.11 13.50 16.76
N GLN A 606 43.00 12.85 16.41
CA GLN A 606 41.95 13.42 15.51
C GLN A 606 40.85 14.20 16.24
N ASP A 607 41.02 14.39 17.55
CA ASP A 607 39.95 14.55 18.55
C ASP A 607 39.21 15.90 18.52
N ARG A 608 39.70 16.88 17.76
CA ARG A 608 39.09 18.23 17.66
C ARG A 608 38.38 18.53 16.35
N SER A 609 38.51 17.67 15.33
CA SER A 609 37.83 17.93 14.05
C SER A 609 36.35 17.60 14.15
N SER A 610 35.50 18.51 13.66
CA SER A 610 34.06 18.28 13.48
C SER A 610 33.74 17.61 12.13
N TYR A 611 34.74 17.44 11.26
CA TYR A 611 34.61 16.80 9.95
C TYR A 611 35.70 15.75 9.72
N VAL A 612 35.34 14.69 9.01
CA VAL A 612 36.25 13.63 8.55
C VAL A 612 36.04 13.45 7.06
N THR A 613 37.13 13.39 6.29
CA THR A 613 37.06 13.08 4.86
C THR A 613 36.65 11.62 4.68
N HIS A 614 35.65 11.39 3.85
CA HIS A 614 35.22 10.06 3.44
C HIS A 614 35.48 9.88 1.95
N ASP A 615 36.26 8.86 1.63
CA ASP A 615 36.53 8.46 0.26
C ASP A 615 35.67 7.24 -0.07
N GLY A 616 34.98 7.29 -1.21
CA GLY A 616 34.06 6.27 -1.63
C GLY A 616 34.09 6.02 -3.14
N HIS A 617 33.38 4.97 -3.55
CA HIS A 617 33.22 4.61 -4.95
C HIS A 617 31.74 4.31 -5.23
N TRP A 618 31.22 4.83 -6.33
CA TRP A 618 29.83 4.64 -6.75
C TRP A 618 29.72 4.69 -8.26
N ASN A 619 29.05 3.71 -8.86
CA ASN A 619 28.84 3.62 -10.32
C ASN A 619 30.13 3.75 -11.17
N GLY A 620 31.26 3.26 -10.70
CA GLY A 620 32.53 3.38 -11.43
C GLY A 620 33.30 4.67 -11.16
N GLU A 621 32.75 5.61 -10.38
CA GLU A 621 33.37 6.88 -10.05
C GLU A 621 33.82 6.94 -8.59
N THR A 622 35.03 7.42 -8.34
CA THR A 622 35.53 7.72 -6.98
C THR A 622 35.14 9.13 -6.58
N PHE A 623 34.74 9.30 -5.33
CA PHE A 623 34.43 10.62 -4.76
C PHE A 623 35.07 10.77 -3.38
N SER A 624 35.30 12.02 -2.98
CA SER A 624 35.79 12.37 -1.65
C SER A 624 34.92 13.51 -1.11
N VAL A 625 34.31 13.31 0.06
CA VAL A 625 33.40 14.29 0.67
C VAL A 625 33.72 14.53 2.15
N PRO A 626 33.63 15.76 2.64
CA PRO A 626 33.75 16.04 4.07
C PRO A 626 32.45 15.63 4.79
N VAL A 627 32.56 14.71 5.74
CA VAL A 627 31.44 14.19 6.54
C VAL A 627 31.50 14.79 7.93
N TRP A 628 30.41 15.40 8.39
CA TRP A 628 30.29 15.94 9.73
C TRP A 628 30.10 14.81 10.75
N VAL A 629 30.93 14.82 11.80
CA VAL A 629 31.00 13.76 12.81
C VAL A 629 30.49 14.21 14.19
N GLY A 630 29.78 15.34 14.24
CA GLY A 630 29.25 15.90 15.48
C GLY A 630 30.14 17.01 16.07
N PRO A 631 29.57 17.84 16.97
CA PRO A 631 30.30 18.91 17.63
C PRO A 631 31.35 18.34 18.59
N ALA A 632 32.52 18.97 18.66
CA ALA A 632 33.59 18.61 19.59
C ALA A 632 33.40 19.24 20.98
N ASP A 633 32.31 19.98 21.18
CA ASP A 633 32.00 20.70 22.42
C ASP A 633 31.20 19.82 23.38
N ASP A 634 31.58 19.84 24.65
CA ASP A 634 30.90 19.14 25.74
C ASP A 634 29.54 19.75 26.08
N GLU A 635 29.31 21.03 25.73
CA GLU A 635 28.02 21.72 25.91
C GLU A 635 26.96 21.35 24.86
N ALA A 636 27.30 20.56 23.85
CA ALA A 636 26.37 20.17 22.80
C ALA A 636 25.22 19.27 23.30
N PRO A 637 24.05 19.28 22.60
CA PRO A 637 22.93 18.40 22.92
C PRO A 637 23.34 16.92 23.04
N GLU A 638 22.77 16.20 24.01
CA GLU A 638 23.16 14.80 24.29
C GLU A 638 23.08 13.91 23.04
N ALA A 639 22.07 14.11 22.21
CA ALA A 639 21.87 13.32 21.00
C ALA A 639 22.98 13.52 19.97
N GLN A 640 23.49 14.75 19.81
CA GLN A 640 24.63 15.05 18.92
C GLN A 640 25.95 14.50 19.49
N ARG A 641 26.13 14.53 20.81
CA ARG A 641 27.27 13.90 21.49
C ARG A 641 27.21 12.37 21.37
N ALA A 642 26.02 11.77 21.44
CA ALA A 642 25.84 10.34 21.19
C ALA A 642 26.22 9.96 19.75
N TYR A 643 25.80 10.76 18.75
CA TYR A 643 26.23 10.59 17.36
C TYR A 643 27.75 10.63 17.21
N ARG A 644 28.40 11.65 17.79
CA ARG A 644 29.87 11.76 17.75
C ARG A 644 30.56 10.52 18.33
N ARG A 645 30.12 10.04 19.50
CA ARG A 645 30.67 8.82 20.13
C ARG A 645 30.52 7.58 19.24
N LEU A 646 29.40 7.44 18.53
CA LEU A 646 29.20 6.32 17.62
C LEU A 646 30.14 6.37 16.40
N VAL A 647 30.40 7.56 15.87
CA VAL A 647 31.23 7.75 14.67
C VAL A 647 32.72 7.73 14.97
N VAL A 648 33.14 8.41 16.04
CA VAL A 648 34.55 8.60 16.42
C VAL A 648 35.04 7.41 17.24
N ASP A 649 34.37 7.11 18.37
CA ASP A 649 34.85 6.10 19.31
C ASP A 649 34.53 4.67 18.85
N HIS A 650 33.34 4.46 18.28
CA HIS A 650 32.89 3.14 17.85
C HIS A 650 33.10 2.88 16.36
N GLY A 651 33.54 3.88 15.61
CA GLY A 651 33.89 3.75 14.19
C GLY A 651 32.72 3.47 13.25
N ILE A 652 31.46 3.71 13.64
CA ILE A 652 30.29 3.45 12.79
C ILE A 652 30.24 4.50 11.69
N ARG A 653 30.70 4.13 10.49
CA ARG A 653 30.84 5.03 9.34
C ARG A 653 30.08 4.57 8.09
N ASP A 654 28.98 3.85 8.31
CA ASP A 654 28.12 3.34 7.24
C ASP A 654 27.07 4.38 6.77
N GLY A 655 26.64 4.26 5.51
CA GLY A 655 25.53 5.02 4.96
C GLY A 655 25.80 6.52 4.84
N VAL A 656 26.93 6.90 4.25
CA VAL A 656 27.21 8.32 3.94
C VAL A 656 26.15 8.85 2.99
N GLY A 657 25.67 10.06 3.28
CA GLY A 657 24.74 10.80 2.43
C GLY A 657 24.58 12.24 2.91
N PRO A 658 24.00 13.13 2.07
CA PRO A 658 23.71 14.50 2.46
C PRO A 658 22.75 14.55 3.65
N VAL A 659 22.85 15.61 4.45
CA VAL A 659 21.92 15.86 5.56
C VAL A 659 20.48 16.05 5.07
N THR A 660 19.52 15.46 5.76
CA THR A 660 18.08 15.64 5.49
C THR A 660 17.52 16.87 6.20
N PRO A 661 16.34 17.38 5.79
CA PRO A 661 15.69 18.51 6.48
C PRO A 661 15.47 18.25 7.98
N ALA A 662 14.99 17.05 8.35
CA ALA A 662 14.84 16.64 9.74
C ALA A 662 16.16 16.72 10.53
N GLN A 663 17.28 16.28 9.94
CA GLN A 663 18.60 16.30 10.58
C GLN A 663 19.13 17.73 10.72
N ILE A 664 18.87 18.60 9.73
CA ILE A 664 19.20 20.03 9.81
C ILE A 664 18.43 20.68 10.98
N GLN A 665 17.14 20.36 11.13
CA GLN A 665 16.33 20.87 12.24
C GLN A 665 16.81 20.35 13.61
N ALA A 666 17.37 19.14 13.65
CA ALA A 666 18.05 18.57 14.83
C ALA A 666 19.47 19.15 15.07
N GLY A 667 19.93 20.08 14.23
CA GLY A 667 21.17 20.84 14.40
C GLY A 667 22.37 20.34 13.58
N ALA A 668 22.17 19.43 12.63
CA ALA A 668 23.22 19.09 11.66
C ALA A 668 23.50 20.27 10.70
N PRO A 669 24.75 20.52 10.29
CA PRO A 669 25.07 21.63 9.41
C PRO A 669 24.44 21.49 8.02
N ARG A 670 23.84 22.56 7.50
CA ARG A 670 23.26 22.59 6.14
C ARG A 670 24.32 22.28 5.09
N LYS A 671 23.93 21.59 4.01
CA LYS A 671 24.79 21.22 2.86
C LYS A 671 26.01 20.35 3.23
N SER A 672 25.99 19.72 4.41
CA SER A 672 27.01 18.75 4.82
C SER A 672 26.58 17.30 4.54
N PHE A 673 27.51 16.36 4.74
CA PHE A 673 27.25 14.93 4.71
C PHE A 673 27.33 14.36 6.13
N ILE A 674 26.59 13.29 6.40
CA ILE A 674 26.65 12.55 7.68
C ILE A 674 26.65 11.04 7.44
N TYR A 675 26.95 10.28 8.49
CA TYR A 675 26.77 8.83 8.53
C TYR A 675 25.35 8.51 9.02
N HIS A 676 24.43 8.23 8.10
CA HIS A 676 23.01 8.05 8.41
C HIS A 676 22.75 6.87 9.35
N ILE A 677 23.54 5.79 9.25
CA ILE A 677 23.40 4.62 10.13
C ILE A 677 23.78 4.97 11.56
N ALA A 678 24.90 5.68 11.76
CA ALA A 678 25.31 6.13 13.09
C ALA A 678 24.30 7.12 13.67
N TRP A 679 23.80 8.07 12.87
CA TRP A 679 22.76 9.01 13.28
C TRP A 679 21.50 8.29 13.76
N SER A 680 20.98 7.35 12.96
CA SER A 680 19.80 6.55 13.31
C SER A 680 20.05 5.67 14.55
N ALA A 681 21.23 5.07 14.69
CA ALA A 681 21.54 4.23 15.85
C ALA A 681 21.51 4.98 17.20
N THR A 682 21.65 6.31 17.21
CA THR A 682 21.56 7.12 18.45
C THR A 682 20.19 7.07 19.14
N VAL A 683 19.15 6.69 18.41
CA VAL A 683 17.77 6.59 18.92
C VAL A 683 17.67 5.52 20.01
N MET A 684 18.48 4.46 19.93
CA MET A 684 18.47 3.40 20.92
C MET A 684 19.26 3.83 22.16
N PRO A 685 18.64 3.86 23.36
CA PRO A 685 19.35 4.17 24.59
C PRO A 685 20.30 3.03 24.98
N THR A 686 21.34 3.37 25.75
CA THR A 686 22.29 2.41 26.30
C THR A 686 21.72 1.56 27.44
N THR A 687 20.56 1.89 27.99
CA THR A 687 19.90 1.08 29.03
C THR A 687 18.39 1.16 28.85
N LEU A 688 17.72 0.02 28.81
CA LEU A 688 16.26 -0.09 28.78
C LEU A 688 15.77 -0.78 30.05
N ARG A 689 15.12 -0.01 30.92
CA ARG A 689 14.50 -0.56 32.13
C ARG A 689 13.08 -0.99 31.83
N LEU A 690 12.71 -2.22 32.19
CA LEU A 690 11.35 -2.71 31.97
C LEU A 690 10.32 -1.95 32.86
N PRO A 691 9.16 -1.57 32.31
CA PRO A 691 8.11 -0.92 33.07
C PRO A 691 7.54 -1.78 34.20
N ARG A 692 7.08 -1.12 35.26
CA ARG A 692 6.35 -1.77 36.37
C ARG A 692 4.90 -2.03 35.99
N ARG A 693 4.27 -3.06 36.58
CA ARG A 693 2.85 -3.39 36.31
C ARG A 693 1.89 -2.21 36.51
N GLY A 694 2.14 -1.33 37.48
CA GLY A 694 1.32 -0.14 37.71
C GLY A 694 1.39 0.89 36.58
N GLU A 695 2.55 1.05 35.95
CA GLU A 695 2.75 1.96 34.80
C GLU A 695 1.99 1.44 33.56
N LEU A 696 1.93 0.12 33.39
CA LEU A 696 1.16 -0.52 32.31
C LEU A 696 -0.36 -0.42 32.51
N ALA A 697 -0.84 -0.29 33.74
CA ALA A 697 -2.27 -0.19 34.04
C ALA A 697 -2.87 1.17 33.61
N GLY A 698 -2.05 2.23 33.54
CA GLY A 698 -2.50 3.58 33.18
C GLY A 698 -2.62 3.84 31.67
N MET A 699 -2.26 2.89 30.81
CA MET A 699 -2.34 3.08 29.35
C MET A 699 -3.78 2.98 28.86
N GLY A 700 -4.22 3.99 28.11
CA GLY A 700 -5.55 4.08 27.51
C GLY A 700 -5.66 3.36 26.17
N ASP A 701 -6.89 3.09 25.75
CA ASP A 701 -7.22 2.51 24.46
C ASP A 701 -7.18 3.59 23.36
N VAL A 702 -6.40 3.33 22.32
CA VAL A 702 -6.17 4.29 21.22
C VAL A 702 -7.40 4.38 20.33
N LEU A 703 -8.08 3.26 20.05
CA LEU A 703 -9.26 3.26 19.19
C LEU A 703 -10.41 4.01 19.87
N ASP A 704 -10.62 3.80 21.16
CA ASP A 704 -11.69 4.48 21.90
C ASP A 704 -11.46 6.00 21.93
N ALA A 705 -10.21 6.43 22.09
CA ALA A 705 -9.86 7.85 22.04
C ALA A 705 -10.11 8.47 20.65
N ILE A 706 -9.79 7.75 19.57
CA ILE A 706 -10.05 8.20 18.20
C ILE A 706 -11.55 8.25 17.91
N LYS A 707 -12.31 7.23 18.33
CA LYS A 707 -13.78 7.21 18.25
C LYS A 707 -14.41 8.40 18.98
N ALA A 708 -13.97 8.66 20.22
CA ALA A 708 -14.45 9.79 21.00
C ALA A 708 -14.20 11.13 20.30
N TYR A 709 -12.98 11.35 19.80
CA TYR A 709 -12.63 12.55 19.03
C TYR A 709 -13.48 12.71 17.76
N ARG A 710 -13.67 11.61 17.02
CA ARG A 710 -14.43 11.60 15.76
C ARG A 710 -15.91 11.93 16.01
N LEU A 711 -16.53 11.37 17.05
CA LEU A 711 -17.89 11.71 17.45
C LEU A 711 -18.02 13.18 17.89
N GLU A 712 -17.10 13.67 18.73
CA GLU A 712 -17.14 15.05 19.22
C GLU A 712 -17.03 16.07 18.07
N SER A 713 -16.10 15.84 17.14
CA SER A 713 -15.90 16.71 15.97
C SER A 713 -17.08 16.62 14.99
N ARG A 714 -17.67 15.44 14.77
CA ARG A 714 -18.89 15.27 13.96
C ARG A 714 -20.07 16.06 14.52
N VAL A 715 -20.30 16.00 15.84
CA VAL A 715 -21.37 16.78 16.50
C VAL A 715 -21.17 18.29 16.32
N LYS A 716 -19.93 18.78 16.42
CA LYS A 716 -19.61 20.20 16.16
C LYS A 716 -19.90 20.59 14.71
N TYR A 717 -19.53 19.73 13.77
CA TYR A 717 -19.79 19.92 12.34
C TYR A 717 -21.30 19.95 12.03
N GLU A 718 -22.05 18.99 12.53
CA GLU A 718 -23.51 18.91 12.35
C GLU A 718 -24.23 20.09 12.98
N ARG A 719 -23.82 20.54 14.17
CA ARG A 719 -24.37 21.75 14.81
C ARG A 719 -24.17 22.99 13.94
N MET A 720 -22.98 23.15 13.35
CA MET A 720 -22.73 24.27 12.43
C MET A 720 -23.50 24.14 11.12
N ARG A 721 -23.66 22.92 10.60
CA ARG A 721 -24.51 22.64 9.44
C ARG A 721 -25.97 23.04 9.71
N GLN A 722 -26.53 22.64 10.85
CA GLN A 722 -27.90 22.96 11.25
C GLN A 722 -28.13 24.47 11.48
N LEU A 723 -27.23 25.15 12.18
CA LEU A 723 -27.30 26.60 12.39
C LEU A 723 -27.35 27.38 11.07
N ARG A 724 -26.73 26.86 10.00
CA ARG A 724 -26.76 27.45 8.66
C ARG A 724 -28.01 27.13 7.87
N THR A 725 -28.57 25.92 7.96
CA THR A 725 -29.84 25.60 7.28
C THR A 725 -30.99 26.52 7.74
N VAL A 726 -30.94 26.98 9.00
CA VAL A 726 -31.89 27.94 9.58
C VAL A 726 -31.67 29.38 9.06
N GLN A 727 -30.43 29.74 8.69
CA GLN A 727 -30.06 31.03 8.12
C GLN A 727 -29.99 30.92 6.58
N ARG A 728 -31.12 31.03 5.88
CA ARG A 728 -31.19 30.95 4.39
C ARG A 728 -30.08 31.77 3.71
N GLY A 729 -29.06 31.07 3.18
CA GLY A 729 -28.00 31.64 2.37
C GLY A 729 -27.11 30.56 1.74
N GLU A 730 -26.94 30.61 0.42
CA GLU A 730 -26.12 29.72 -0.41
C GLU A 730 -24.60 29.87 -0.16
N ILE A 731 -24.14 29.64 1.07
CA ILE A 731 -22.71 29.68 1.40
C ILE A 731 -22.29 28.35 2.03
N SER A 732 -21.48 27.60 1.28
CA SER A 732 -20.87 26.34 1.68
C SER A 732 -20.15 26.45 3.04
N LEU A 733 -20.23 25.41 3.87
CA LEU A 733 -19.60 25.35 5.20
C LEU A 733 -18.07 25.47 5.07
N PRO A 734 -17.39 26.36 5.81
CA PRO A 734 -15.94 26.34 5.91
C PRO A 734 -15.56 25.04 6.60
N LEU A 735 -14.78 24.20 5.91
CA LEU A 735 -14.22 22.99 6.48
C LEU A 735 -12.95 23.35 7.27
N GLY A 736 -12.64 22.59 8.32
CA GLY A 736 -11.53 22.87 9.23
C GLY A 736 -11.95 23.59 10.51
N GLU A 737 -11.25 24.65 10.90
CA GLU A 737 -11.63 25.43 12.08
C GLU A 737 -13.02 26.06 11.90
N PRO A 738 -13.91 26.03 12.91
CA PRO A 738 -13.68 25.62 14.30
C PRO A 738 -14.14 24.19 14.67
N HIS A 739 -14.68 23.37 13.73
CA HIS A 739 -15.15 22.01 14.07
C HIS A 739 -14.05 20.96 14.06
N LEU A 740 -13.03 21.14 13.21
CA LEU A 740 -11.92 20.20 12.98
C LEU A 740 -12.37 18.77 12.62
N PHE A 741 -13.56 18.66 12.05
CA PHE A 741 -14.07 17.43 11.46
C PHE A 741 -13.63 17.35 10.00
N TRP A 742 -12.87 16.32 9.68
CA TRP A 742 -12.43 15.99 8.32
C TRP A 742 -13.48 15.10 7.65
N THR A 743 -13.93 15.44 6.43
CA THR A 743 -15.06 14.71 5.80
C THR A 743 -14.66 13.50 4.97
N GLY A 744 -13.35 13.24 4.84
CA GLY A 744 -12.85 12.02 4.19
C GLY A 744 -13.16 10.74 4.97
N ALA A 745 -12.95 9.61 4.30
CA ALA A 745 -13.22 8.28 4.82
C ALA A 745 -12.15 7.84 5.82
N LEU A 746 -12.57 7.59 7.06
CA LEU A 746 -11.73 7.00 8.11
C LEU A 746 -12.11 5.53 8.32
N GLU A 747 -11.24 4.63 7.89
CA GLU A 747 -11.38 3.19 8.12
C GLU A 747 -10.51 2.72 9.28
N VAL A 748 -11.02 1.74 10.04
CA VAL A 748 -10.25 1.06 11.08
C VAL A 748 -10.27 -0.44 10.84
N SER A 749 -9.09 -1.05 10.92
CA SER A 749 -8.89 -2.50 10.92
C SER A 749 -8.13 -2.89 12.19
N THR A 750 -8.54 -3.99 12.83
CA THR A 750 -7.99 -4.48 14.11
C THR A 750 -7.64 -5.95 14.07
#